data_AF-A0A7K8G3T5-F1
#
_entry.id   AF-A0A7K8G3T5-F1
#
_cell.length_a   1.000
_cell.length_b   1.000
_cell.length_c   1.000
_cell.angle_alpha   90.00
_cell.angle_beta   90.00
_cell.angle_gamma   90.00
#
_symmetry.space_group_name_H-M   'P 1'
#
loop_
_entity.id
_entity.type
_entity.pdbx_description
1 polymer ?
#
loop_
_entity_poly.entity_id
_entity_poly.type
_entity_poly.pdbx_seq_one_letter_code
_entity_poly.pdbx_strand_id
1 'polypeptide(L)'
;MAAAGWYHRDISQVVAEELLAKAGRDGSFLVRDSESVKGAYALCLLFQRHVYTYRILPDDEGLLSVQTIQGIQAKCFRTLPDLIGAYQHPNNGLVTPLLHPVLRARPDEDSDGEDARGWGHTVPCPGAATSSRTHIPQQLQQRLQEQVHSSPASDFTGFMAEYLTHHVQLDLEALCHGHPQLRHLSTALATACRALHSEIDFTLAGLETLARVFDPPVSPRSPAREQGFLSSDPDLELLLNKISTVNHLLSSLEKKVLKSLQETVTRHNLALPSVAAAPPPAARPLAVQNFEVKVGKSQRAALTVDVESGTVTVTKRASGSPEEVIPQDKILQLIKYQSVQSKVRLVCARENQKSLSRDFIFPSARKREAFCQLLQLMKIQHSNLDEPELISVYVGTWNMGSTPPPRSLASWLTSRGLGHTQDETTACIPHDIYVIGTQENSLGDREWVEFLCASLKTLMAIDYRVVALQCLWSIKMVVLVKPEHQRRISHVHTSSVKTGIANTLGNKGAVGVSFLFNGTSFGFINCHLASGSEKTHRRNQNYSDILHSLALGDKHLGGFDLTLRFTHLFWFGDLNYRLDMDVQDILTHVVKKEFQALLAVDQLSLEREKNKVFLRFSEGDISFPPTYRYERGTRDTYVWQKSKPTGMRINVPSWCDRVLWKSHPETHVVCNSYGCTDDIVTSDHSPVFATFEVGVTSQFVPKEAPGSSPEALACIEWESIEVILKTTSRSKCYIEFHSYCLEEMQRSGENTVQNCDIPGFLKLGWSSKHLPVLNPILPDLEYLGDQHLLLSIKGVESCESYGECCLALRPAIGTTAQQFETFLFHRGEETGSVRGWMRVRVPRGRCGTRERLYEWISFEEEEEDAELAAEAPVCPKPPPQRLRSRPRSLPEPATDYTNPAYFIFEGVP
;
A
#
# COMPACT_ATOMS: atom_id res chain seq x y z
N MET A 1 -2.52 18.46 46.52
CA MET A 1 -1.84 17.15 46.72
C MET A 1 -0.33 17.34 46.87
N ALA A 2 0.13 17.93 47.99
CA ALA A 2 1.52 18.41 48.11
C ALA A 2 2.35 17.81 49.27
N ALA A 3 1.98 16.67 49.86
CA ALA A 3 2.63 16.21 51.10
C ALA A 3 3.00 14.71 51.18
N ALA A 4 3.07 13.99 50.06
CA ALA A 4 3.52 12.60 50.06
C ALA A 4 4.95 12.49 49.49
N GLY A 5 5.93 12.15 50.33
CA GLY A 5 7.34 12.09 49.93
C GLY A 5 7.65 11.04 48.86
N TRP A 6 6.80 10.03 48.69
CA TRP A 6 6.90 8.99 47.65
C TRP A 6 6.31 9.40 46.30
N TYR A 7 5.72 10.59 46.18
CA TYR A 7 5.14 11.09 44.94
C TYR A 7 6.07 12.08 44.23
N HIS A 8 6.61 11.66 43.08
CA HIS A 8 7.68 12.35 42.35
C HIS A 8 7.20 13.17 41.15
N ARG A 9 5.88 13.22 40.88
CA ARG A 9 5.28 14.00 39.79
C ARG A 9 5.86 13.64 38.42
N ASP A 10 6.43 14.59 37.69
CA ASP A 10 6.78 14.56 36.27
C ASP A 10 8.16 13.94 35.95
N ILE A 11 8.71 13.10 36.84
CA ILE A 11 9.93 12.36 36.52
C ILE A 11 9.70 11.30 35.43
N SER A 12 10.72 11.06 34.60
CA SER A 12 10.63 10.06 33.54
C SER A 12 10.70 8.63 34.07
N GLN A 13 10.29 7.65 33.26
CA GLN A 13 10.44 6.23 33.61
C GLN A 13 11.89 5.87 33.98
N VAL A 14 12.84 6.36 33.19
CA VAL A 14 14.28 6.07 33.37
C VAL A 14 14.77 6.60 34.72
N VAL A 15 14.39 7.83 35.08
CA VAL A 15 14.76 8.44 36.37
C VAL A 15 14.13 7.67 37.55
N ALA A 16 12.89 7.21 37.41
CA ALA A 16 12.24 6.38 38.42
C ALA A 16 12.97 5.04 38.62
N GLU A 17 13.41 4.40 37.53
CA GLU A 17 14.18 3.15 37.56
C GLU A 17 15.54 3.34 38.23
N GLU A 18 16.26 4.43 37.94
CA GLU A 18 17.53 4.77 38.59
C GLU A 18 17.38 5.00 40.10
N LEU A 19 16.36 5.76 40.51
CA LEU A 19 16.08 6.03 41.93
C LEU A 19 15.75 4.75 42.70
N LEU A 20 14.99 3.83 42.08
CA LEU A 20 14.66 2.53 42.67
C LEU A 20 15.88 1.61 42.69
N ALA A 21 16.67 1.56 41.62
CA ALA A 21 17.91 0.80 41.57
C ALA A 21 18.91 1.27 42.64
N LYS A 22 19.01 2.58 42.88
CA LYS A 22 19.81 3.16 43.96
C LYS A 22 19.28 2.81 45.36
N ALA A 23 17.96 2.69 45.52
CA ALA A 23 17.35 2.26 46.79
C ALA A 23 17.65 0.78 47.11
N GLY A 24 17.76 -0.07 46.07
CA GLY A 24 18.38 -1.40 46.13
C GLY A 24 17.69 -2.43 47.03
N ARG A 25 16.47 -2.16 47.48
CA ARG A 25 15.71 -3.00 48.43
C ARG A 25 14.37 -3.43 47.84
N ASP A 26 14.05 -4.71 47.96
CA ASP A 26 12.76 -5.25 47.53
C ASP A 26 11.61 -4.60 48.31
N GLY A 27 10.53 -4.25 47.62
CA GLY A 27 9.44 -3.46 48.17
C GLY A 27 9.68 -1.95 48.16
N SER A 28 10.82 -1.47 47.61
CA SER A 28 11.02 -0.04 47.35
C SER A 28 10.08 0.46 46.26
N PHE A 29 9.43 1.61 46.49
CA PHE A 29 8.43 2.14 45.55
C PHE A 29 8.39 3.66 45.48
N LEU A 30 7.88 4.16 44.36
CA LEU A 30 7.49 5.56 44.16
C LEU A 30 6.33 5.68 43.18
N VAL A 31 5.64 6.82 43.19
CA VAL A 31 4.56 7.13 42.23
C VAL A 31 4.94 8.36 41.41
N ARG A 32 4.69 8.31 40.11
CA ARG A 32 4.91 9.40 39.15
C ARG A 32 3.69 9.64 38.27
N ASP A 33 3.66 10.76 37.58
CA ASP A 33 2.70 11.05 36.51
C ASP A 33 2.98 10.15 35.29
N SER A 34 1.91 9.69 34.62
CA SER A 34 2.01 8.84 33.43
C SER A 34 2.46 9.65 32.22
N GLU A 35 3.56 9.26 31.58
CA GLU A 35 4.06 9.89 30.34
C GLU A 35 3.15 9.64 29.12
N SER A 36 2.31 8.62 29.19
CA SER A 36 1.52 8.13 28.05
C SER A 36 0.02 8.43 28.15
N VAL A 37 -0.48 8.79 29.33
CA VAL A 37 -1.90 9.06 29.57
C VAL A 37 -2.03 10.25 30.52
N LYS A 38 -2.53 11.39 30.00
CA LYS A 38 -2.70 12.62 30.77
C LYS A 38 -3.70 12.40 31.91
N GLY A 39 -3.32 12.73 33.15
CA GLY A 39 -4.17 12.58 34.35
C GLY A 39 -4.13 11.19 35.01
N ALA A 40 -3.36 10.25 34.48
CA ALA A 40 -3.10 8.95 35.10
C ALA A 40 -1.75 8.93 35.83
N TYR A 41 -1.57 7.98 36.75
CA TYR A 41 -0.32 7.80 37.50
C TYR A 41 0.33 6.45 37.19
N ALA A 42 1.62 6.34 37.47
CA ALA A 42 2.39 5.10 37.41
C ALA A 42 3.02 4.81 38.78
N LEU A 43 2.69 3.66 39.35
CA LEU A 43 3.31 3.10 40.56
C LEU A 43 4.49 2.24 40.13
N CYS A 44 5.71 2.64 40.52
CA CYS A 44 6.94 1.93 40.22
C CYS A 44 7.42 1.20 41.48
N LEU A 45 7.68 -0.11 41.39
CA LEU A 45 7.98 -1.00 42.52
C LEU A 45 9.18 -1.90 42.20
N LEU A 46 10.22 -1.87 43.03
CA LEU A 46 11.39 -2.75 42.91
C LEU A 46 11.12 -4.10 43.59
N PHE A 47 11.36 -5.19 42.87
CA PHE A 47 11.36 -6.55 43.41
C PHE A 47 12.30 -7.45 42.61
N GLN A 48 13.13 -8.25 43.28
CA GLN A 48 14.09 -9.17 42.64
C GLN A 48 14.94 -8.49 41.55
N ARG A 49 15.47 -7.29 41.85
CA ARG A 49 16.26 -6.46 40.92
C ARG A 49 15.53 -6.01 39.64
N HIS A 50 14.21 -6.16 39.58
CA HIS A 50 13.38 -5.68 38.47
C HIS A 50 12.43 -4.58 38.97
N VAL A 51 12.25 -3.54 38.17
CA VAL A 51 11.27 -2.47 38.44
C VAL A 51 9.97 -2.82 37.73
N TYR A 52 8.92 -3.06 38.51
CA TYR A 52 7.56 -3.31 38.04
C TYR A 52 6.78 -2.01 38.02
N THR A 53 6.20 -1.67 36.88
CA THR A 53 5.40 -0.44 36.71
C THR A 53 3.93 -0.80 36.55
N TYR A 54 3.11 -0.37 37.50
CA TYR A 54 1.66 -0.56 37.49
C TYR A 54 0.96 0.75 37.16
N ARG A 55 -0.02 0.71 36.26
CA ARG A 55 -0.78 1.89 35.87
C ARG A 55 -1.93 2.13 36.84
N ILE A 56 -2.06 3.37 37.30
CA ILE A 56 -3.19 3.83 38.11
C ILE A 56 -4.06 4.72 37.22
N LEU A 57 -5.27 4.26 36.94
CA LEU A 57 -6.24 4.97 36.10
C LEU A 57 -7.39 5.52 36.97
N PRO A 58 -7.79 6.79 36.77
CA PRO A 58 -9.07 7.26 37.27
C PRO A 58 -10.21 6.69 36.39
N ASP A 59 -11.29 6.25 37.02
CA ASP A 59 -12.55 5.92 36.34
C ASP A 59 -13.45 7.15 36.12
N ASP A 60 -14.62 6.94 35.52
CA ASP A 60 -15.58 8.02 35.20
C ASP A 60 -16.11 8.75 36.44
N GLU A 61 -15.98 8.16 37.64
CA GLU A 61 -16.35 8.75 38.93
C GLU A 61 -15.13 9.36 39.67
N GLY A 62 -13.94 9.30 39.07
CA GLY A 62 -12.69 9.81 39.63
C GLY A 62 -12.02 8.90 40.66
N LEU A 63 -12.45 7.64 40.78
CA LEU A 63 -11.82 6.65 41.64
C LEU A 63 -10.60 6.03 40.95
N LEU A 64 -9.54 5.83 41.72
CA LEU A 64 -8.26 5.31 41.28
C LEU A 64 -8.21 3.79 41.44
N SER A 65 -7.82 3.08 40.39
CA SER A 65 -7.58 1.65 40.45
C SER A 65 -6.24 1.28 39.82
N VAL A 66 -5.57 0.26 40.37
CA VAL A 66 -4.32 -0.29 39.81
C VAL A 66 -4.68 -1.38 38.81
N GLN A 67 -4.16 -1.26 37.59
CA GLN A 67 -4.32 -2.29 36.58
C GLN A 67 -3.44 -3.50 36.92
N THR A 68 -4.06 -4.61 37.35
CA THR A 68 -3.41 -5.89 37.65
C THR A 68 -3.68 -6.93 36.55
N ILE A 69 -3.06 -8.11 36.65
CA ILE A 69 -3.24 -9.23 35.71
C ILE A 69 -4.72 -9.69 35.63
N GLN A 70 -5.14 -10.20 34.47
CA GLN A 70 -6.53 -10.65 34.23
C GLN A 70 -6.97 -11.71 35.26
N GLY A 71 -8.11 -11.46 35.91
CA GLY A 71 -8.75 -12.39 36.85
C GLY A 71 -8.88 -11.91 38.30
N ILE A 72 -8.29 -10.76 38.67
CA ILE A 72 -8.40 -10.16 40.01
C ILE A 72 -9.34 -8.96 39.95
N GLN A 73 -10.34 -8.88 40.85
CA GLN A 73 -11.22 -7.71 40.93
C GLN A 73 -10.41 -6.45 41.29
N ALA A 74 -10.50 -5.42 40.45
CA ALA A 74 -9.85 -4.14 40.67
C ALA A 74 -10.49 -3.43 41.87
N LYS A 75 -9.68 -3.11 42.89
CA LYS A 75 -10.11 -2.28 44.03
C LYS A 75 -10.01 -0.80 43.63
N CYS A 76 -11.08 -0.05 43.86
CA CYS A 76 -11.17 1.39 43.58
C CYS A 76 -10.95 2.21 44.85
N PHE A 77 -10.18 3.29 44.75
CA PHE A 77 -9.79 4.16 45.86
C PHE A 77 -10.06 5.63 45.55
N ARG A 78 -10.46 6.42 46.54
CA ARG A 78 -10.74 7.85 46.33
C ARG A 78 -9.49 8.71 46.22
N THR A 79 -8.39 8.29 46.84
CA THR A 79 -7.14 9.04 46.85
C THR A 79 -5.92 8.13 46.65
N LEU A 80 -4.83 8.71 46.12
CA LEU A 80 -3.56 7.98 45.97
C LEU A 80 -3.02 7.45 47.32
N PRO A 81 -3.06 8.21 48.44
CA PRO A 81 -2.67 7.68 49.74
C PRO A 81 -3.46 6.45 50.19
N ASP A 82 -4.78 6.41 49.98
CA ASP A 82 -5.62 5.26 50.34
C ASP A 82 -5.24 4.03 49.51
N LEU A 83 -5.00 4.24 48.21
CA LEU A 83 -4.50 3.22 47.31
C LEU A 83 -3.17 2.67 47.80
N ILE A 84 -2.18 3.54 48.06
CA ILE A 84 -0.88 3.11 48.55
C ILE A 84 -1.00 2.33 49.86
N GLY A 85 -1.76 2.84 50.83
CA GLY A 85 -1.98 2.16 52.11
C GLY A 85 -2.55 0.75 51.96
N ALA A 86 -3.50 0.54 51.05
CA ALA A 86 -4.05 -0.79 50.79
C ALA A 86 -3.00 -1.77 50.25
N TYR A 87 -2.08 -1.29 49.39
CA TYR A 87 -1.03 -2.11 48.78
C TYR A 87 0.22 -2.29 49.65
N GLN A 88 0.27 -1.71 50.86
CA GLN A 88 1.31 -2.01 51.87
C GLN A 88 1.10 -3.37 52.55
N HIS A 89 -0.10 -3.95 52.43
CA HIS A 89 -0.42 -5.27 52.96
C HIS A 89 -0.26 -6.39 51.91
N PRO A 90 0.15 -7.61 52.31
CA PRO A 90 0.32 -8.74 51.40
C PRO A 90 -0.99 -9.21 50.75
N ASN A 91 -0.87 -9.97 49.65
CA ASN A 91 -1.96 -10.60 48.90
C ASN A 91 -2.96 -9.64 48.22
N ASN A 92 -2.52 -8.45 47.82
CA ASN A 92 -3.38 -7.46 47.16
C ASN A 92 -3.16 -7.33 45.64
N GLY A 93 -2.38 -8.19 44.99
CA GLY A 93 -2.24 -8.23 43.52
C GLY A 93 -1.00 -7.54 42.94
N LEU A 94 -0.08 -7.06 43.78
CA LEU A 94 1.27 -6.65 43.39
C LEU A 94 2.26 -7.81 43.61
N VAL A 95 3.39 -7.75 42.90
CA VAL A 95 4.49 -8.74 43.02
C VAL A 95 5.10 -8.82 44.43
N THR A 96 5.06 -7.73 45.19
CA THR A 96 5.43 -7.64 46.61
C THR A 96 4.68 -6.47 47.25
N PRO A 97 4.47 -6.43 48.58
CA PRO A 97 3.87 -5.27 49.23
C PRO A 97 4.72 -4.01 49.07
N LEU A 98 4.07 -2.85 49.16
CA LEU A 98 4.76 -1.55 49.19
C LEU A 98 5.38 -1.34 50.57
N LEU A 99 6.70 -1.50 50.70
CA LEU A 99 7.39 -1.51 52.00
C LEU A 99 8.23 -0.25 52.25
N HIS A 100 8.93 0.24 51.22
CA HIS A 100 9.97 1.25 51.39
C HIS A 100 9.76 2.43 50.42
N PRO A 101 9.11 3.54 50.85
CA PRO A 101 8.93 4.69 49.98
C PRO A 101 10.27 5.35 49.63
N VAL A 102 10.53 5.55 48.33
CA VAL A 102 11.67 6.35 47.87
C VAL A 102 11.28 7.82 47.93
N LEU A 103 11.97 8.58 48.78
CA LEU A 103 11.61 9.97 49.03
C LEU A 103 12.18 10.91 47.97
N ARG A 104 11.39 11.91 47.58
CA ARG A 104 11.85 13.03 46.76
C ARG A 104 12.85 13.86 47.57
N ALA A 105 14.02 14.14 46.99
CA ALA A 105 14.99 15.06 47.58
C ALA A 105 14.35 16.45 47.74
N ARG A 106 14.37 17.00 48.96
CA ARG A 106 14.05 18.41 49.19
C ARG A 106 15.29 19.24 48.82
N PRO A 107 15.13 20.37 48.12
CA PRO A 107 16.21 21.35 48.06
C PRO A 107 16.20 22.09 49.39
N ASP A 108 17.24 21.97 50.21
CA ASP A 108 17.53 22.97 51.25
C ASP A 108 18.98 22.84 51.75
N GLU A 109 19.59 24.03 51.86
CA GLU A 109 20.50 24.50 52.90
C GLU A 109 21.96 24.01 52.95
N ASP A 110 22.82 25.01 52.78
CA ASP A 110 24.22 25.17 53.15
C ASP A 110 24.82 24.14 54.11
N SER A 111 25.97 23.59 53.70
CA SER A 111 27.03 23.16 54.62
C SER A 111 28.37 23.62 54.06
N ASP A 112 28.93 24.61 54.73
CA ASP A 112 30.27 25.15 54.59
C ASP A 112 31.37 24.07 54.61
N GLY A 113 32.45 24.34 53.89
CA GLY A 113 33.66 23.51 53.87
C GLY A 113 34.68 23.96 52.82
N GLU A 114 35.37 25.05 53.14
CA GLU A 114 36.59 25.63 52.56
C GLU A 114 37.42 24.74 51.60
N ASP A 115 37.79 25.28 50.44
CA ASP A 115 39.19 25.66 50.21
C ASP A 115 39.36 26.64 49.05
N ALA A 116 40.09 27.70 49.36
CA ALA A 116 40.35 28.85 48.51
C ALA A 116 41.53 28.62 47.56
N ARG A 117 41.44 29.19 46.35
CA ARG A 117 42.49 30.05 45.77
C ARG A 117 41.96 30.81 44.55
N GLY A 118 41.99 32.14 44.66
CA GLY A 118 41.58 33.14 43.66
C GLY A 118 42.44 33.16 42.38
N TRP A 119 42.24 34.04 41.41
CA TRP A 119 41.81 35.44 41.42
C TRP A 119 40.79 35.70 40.30
N GLY A 120 39.84 36.64 40.34
CA GLY A 120 39.87 37.96 40.97
C GLY A 120 40.08 39.04 39.90
N HIS A 121 39.12 39.99 39.83
CA HIS A 121 39.10 41.29 39.12
C HIS A 121 38.42 41.34 37.75
N THR A 122 37.44 42.22 37.46
CA THR A 122 36.60 43.16 38.26
C THR A 122 35.49 43.67 37.34
N VAL A 123 34.31 43.89 37.92
CA VAL A 123 33.12 44.57 37.37
C VAL A 123 33.33 46.10 37.46
N PRO A 124 32.72 46.97 36.63
CA PRO A 124 31.42 47.57 36.98
C PRO A 124 30.46 47.90 35.80
N CYS A 125 29.17 47.58 35.98
CA CYS A 125 27.99 48.29 35.43
C CYS A 125 27.87 49.70 36.07
N PRO A 126 27.07 50.70 35.60
CA PRO A 126 25.72 50.56 35.04
C PRO A 126 25.21 51.63 34.02
N GLY A 127 24.00 51.42 33.47
CA GLY A 127 23.07 52.52 33.16
C GLY A 127 22.52 52.66 31.73
N ALA A 128 21.35 52.05 31.51
CA ALA A 128 20.19 52.49 30.71
C ALA A 128 20.31 53.23 29.35
N ALA A 129 19.62 52.63 28.38
CA ALA A 129 18.72 53.20 27.36
C ALA A 129 19.24 53.48 25.93
N THR A 130 18.28 53.21 25.03
CA THR A 130 18.07 53.64 23.63
C THR A 130 18.72 52.86 22.46
N SER A 131 17.88 52.73 21.44
CA SER A 131 17.99 52.04 20.18
C SER A 131 18.90 52.74 19.17
N SER A 132 19.55 51.98 18.28
CA SER A 132 19.40 52.07 16.81
C SER A 132 20.61 51.57 15.99
N ARG A 133 20.28 50.85 14.91
CA ARG A 133 20.90 50.78 13.57
C ARG A 133 22.28 50.14 13.34
N THR A 134 22.19 48.88 12.91
CA THR A 134 22.77 48.26 11.69
C THR A 134 23.56 49.15 10.73
N HIS A 135 24.81 48.73 10.46
CA HIS A 135 25.64 49.13 9.31
C HIS A 135 25.76 47.91 8.37
N ILE A 136 24.85 47.76 7.40
CA ILE A 136 25.07 46.90 6.21
C ILE A 136 24.55 47.59 4.92
N PRO A 137 25.05 48.76 4.47
CA PRO A 137 24.65 49.30 3.17
C PRO A 137 25.63 49.02 2.01
N GLN A 138 26.87 48.60 2.27
CA GLN A 138 27.88 48.55 1.19
C GLN A 138 27.96 47.21 0.44
N GLN A 139 27.66 46.06 1.08
CA GLN A 139 27.68 44.76 0.40
C GLN A 139 26.46 44.50 -0.50
N LEU A 140 25.31 45.15 -0.22
CA LEU A 140 24.11 45.00 -1.04
C LEU A 140 24.21 45.81 -2.34
N GLN A 141 24.82 47.00 -2.26
CA GLN A 141 24.99 47.89 -3.41
C GLN A 141 26.00 47.32 -4.44
N GLN A 142 27.01 46.57 -3.97
CA GLN A 142 27.98 45.92 -4.83
C GLN A 142 27.39 44.71 -5.60
N ARG A 143 26.47 43.95 -4.97
CA ARG A 143 25.76 42.84 -5.64
C ARG A 143 24.65 43.30 -6.60
N LEU A 144 24.07 44.47 -6.38
CA LEU A 144 23.08 45.06 -7.30
C LEU A 144 23.69 45.64 -8.58
N GLN A 145 24.98 45.99 -8.57
CA GLN A 145 25.66 46.50 -9.77
C GLN A 145 26.15 45.40 -10.72
N GLU A 146 26.25 44.14 -10.28
CA GLU A 146 26.69 43.03 -11.13
C GLU A 146 25.55 42.37 -11.94
N GLN A 147 24.28 42.76 -11.74
CA GLN A 147 23.13 42.20 -12.48
C GLN A 147 22.66 43.01 -13.70
N VAL A 148 23.37 44.05 -14.14
CA VAL A 148 22.85 44.99 -15.17
C VAL A 148 23.26 44.66 -16.62
N HIS A 149 23.84 43.48 -16.93
CA HIS A 149 24.35 43.20 -18.29
C HIS A 149 23.84 41.94 -19.01
N SER A 150 22.62 41.47 -18.72
CA SER A 150 21.87 40.66 -19.70
C SER A 150 20.39 40.96 -19.58
N SER A 151 19.82 41.65 -20.57
CA SER A 151 18.38 41.85 -20.65
C SER A 151 17.74 40.54 -21.11
N PRO A 152 16.66 40.04 -20.50
CA PRO A 152 15.93 38.86 -20.99
C PRO A 152 15.54 38.97 -22.49
N ALA A 153 15.42 40.20 -23.00
CA ALA A 153 15.16 40.47 -24.40
C ALA A 153 16.37 40.15 -25.33
N SER A 154 17.62 40.28 -24.87
CA SER A 154 18.80 39.91 -25.68
C SER A 154 18.91 38.39 -25.82
N ASP A 155 18.61 37.67 -24.75
CA ASP A 155 18.71 36.21 -24.73
C ASP A 155 17.60 35.58 -25.57
N PHE A 156 16.36 36.10 -25.46
CA PHE A 156 15.27 35.71 -26.34
C PHE A 156 15.59 35.93 -27.82
N THR A 157 16.18 37.08 -28.15
CA THR A 157 16.55 37.39 -29.54
C THR A 157 17.68 36.49 -30.04
N GLY A 158 18.63 36.12 -29.18
CA GLY A 158 19.70 35.16 -29.49
C GLY A 158 19.17 33.76 -29.79
N PHE A 159 18.31 33.22 -28.92
CA PHE A 159 17.72 31.88 -29.12
C PHE A 159 16.80 31.81 -30.34
N MET A 160 16.05 32.87 -30.63
CA MET A 160 15.22 32.93 -31.83
C MET A 160 16.06 33.07 -33.11
N ALA A 161 17.17 33.81 -33.07
CA ALA A 161 18.11 33.90 -34.19
C ALA A 161 18.78 32.54 -34.46
N GLU A 162 19.15 31.80 -33.42
CA GLU A 162 19.72 30.46 -33.53
C GLU A 162 18.72 29.47 -34.14
N TYR A 163 17.46 29.49 -33.71
CA TYR A 163 16.40 28.69 -34.32
C TYR A 163 16.22 29.01 -35.81
N LEU A 164 16.11 30.29 -36.17
CA LEU A 164 15.92 30.73 -37.56
C LEU A 164 17.13 30.39 -38.46
N THR A 165 18.33 30.30 -37.89
CA THR A 165 19.56 30.03 -38.66
C THR A 165 19.84 28.53 -38.79
N HIS A 166 19.53 27.72 -37.77
CA HIS A 166 20.01 26.33 -37.70
C HIS A 166 18.92 25.27 -37.58
N HIS A 167 17.72 25.61 -37.12
CA HIS A 167 16.71 24.61 -36.74
C HIS A 167 15.39 24.74 -37.48
N VAL A 168 15.13 25.87 -38.14
CA VAL A 168 13.92 26.08 -38.95
C VAL A 168 13.81 25.08 -40.11
N GLN A 169 14.95 24.65 -40.67
CA GLN A 169 14.99 23.72 -41.79
C GLN A 169 14.58 22.30 -41.38
N LEU A 170 14.89 21.89 -40.15
CA LEU A 170 14.51 20.58 -39.59
C LEU A 170 12.99 20.49 -39.36
N ASP A 171 12.39 21.58 -38.85
CA ASP A 171 10.94 21.66 -38.67
C ASP A 171 10.19 21.75 -40.02
N LEU A 172 10.78 22.40 -41.03
CA LEU A 172 10.26 22.45 -42.41
C LEU A 172 10.29 21.08 -43.08
N GLU A 173 11.38 20.34 -42.95
CA GLU A 173 11.50 18.98 -43.47
C GLU A 173 10.50 18.04 -42.78
N ALA A 174 10.33 18.14 -41.46
CA ALA A 174 9.34 17.36 -40.72
C ALA A 174 7.89 17.65 -41.20
N LEU A 175 7.57 18.92 -41.47
CA LEU A 175 6.29 19.33 -42.05
C LEU A 175 6.07 18.77 -43.46
N CYS A 176 7.10 18.76 -44.31
CA CYS A 176 7.04 18.17 -45.64
C CYS A 176 6.80 16.65 -45.61
N HIS A 177 7.21 15.97 -44.52
CA HIS A 177 6.97 14.54 -44.30
C HIS A 177 5.64 14.27 -43.55
N GLY A 178 4.77 15.26 -43.41
CA GLY A 178 3.44 15.10 -42.81
C GLY A 178 3.41 15.12 -41.28
N HIS A 179 4.50 15.51 -40.61
CA HIS A 179 4.51 15.71 -39.17
C HIS A 179 4.06 17.14 -38.82
N PRO A 180 2.92 17.34 -38.14
CA PRO A 180 2.35 18.67 -37.92
C PRO A 180 2.97 19.47 -36.77
N GLN A 181 4.00 18.94 -36.11
CA GLN A 181 4.56 19.51 -34.87
C GLN A 181 5.91 20.18 -35.12
N LEU A 182 6.00 21.49 -34.85
CA LEU A 182 7.21 22.30 -34.88
C LEU A 182 8.03 22.12 -33.59
N ARG A 183 8.64 20.94 -33.45
CA ARG A 183 9.30 20.52 -32.20
C ARG A 183 10.52 21.38 -31.87
N HIS A 184 11.26 21.82 -32.88
CA HIS A 184 12.45 22.62 -32.65
C HIS A 184 12.10 24.07 -32.31
N LEU A 185 11.06 24.64 -32.92
CA LEU A 185 10.52 25.95 -32.55
C LEU A 185 9.98 25.95 -31.12
N SER A 186 9.22 24.91 -30.76
CA SER A 186 8.66 24.76 -29.42
C SER A 186 9.77 24.70 -28.36
N THR A 187 10.85 23.97 -28.65
CA THR A 187 12.01 23.86 -27.76
C THR A 187 12.77 25.17 -27.63
N ALA A 188 12.95 25.92 -28.73
CA ALA A 188 13.60 27.24 -28.72
C ALA A 188 12.80 28.26 -27.91
N LEU A 189 11.47 28.31 -28.10
CA LEU A 189 10.57 29.19 -27.33
C LEU A 189 10.54 28.83 -25.85
N ALA A 190 10.45 27.54 -25.51
CA ALA A 190 10.48 27.10 -24.12
C ALA A 190 11.80 27.48 -23.44
N THR A 191 12.92 27.36 -24.18
CA THR A 191 14.24 27.74 -23.70
C THR A 191 14.37 29.24 -23.46
N ALA A 192 13.92 30.05 -24.43
CA ALA A 192 13.96 31.50 -24.33
C ALA A 192 13.11 32.05 -23.17
N CYS A 193 12.03 31.35 -22.79
CA CYS A 193 11.14 31.75 -21.69
C CYS A 193 11.55 31.20 -20.31
N ARG A 194 12.58 30.33 -20.20
CA ARG A 194 12.96 29.72 -18.91
C ARG A 194 13.41 30.74 -17.86
N ALA A 195 14.20 31.73 -18.25
CA ALA A 195 14.69 32.76 -17.34
C ALA A 195 13.54 33.59 -16.75
N LEU A 196 12.57 33.99 -17.61
CA LEU A 196 11.38 34.72 -17.19
C LEU A 196 10.50 33.89 -16.24
N HIS A 197 10.30 32.60 -16.53
CA HIS A 197 9.56 31.70 -15.62
C HIS A 197 10.25 31.56 -14.26
N SER A 198 11.57 31.37 -14.23
CA SER A 198 12.32 31.23 -12.98
C SER A 198 12.29 32.51 -12.13
N GLU A 199 12.28 33.68 -12.77
CA GLU A 199 12.22 34.97 -12.06
C GLU A 199 10.81 35.24 -11.48
N ILE A 200 9.75 34.83 -12.20
CA ILE A 200 8.36 34.87 -11.72
C ILE A 200 8.18 33.91 -10.54
N ASP A 201 8.67 32.67 -10.65
CA ASP A 201 8.55 31.65 -9.60
C ASP A 201 9.30 32.06 -8.33
N PHE A 202 10.51 32.63 -8.48
CA PHE A 202 11.28 33.14 -7.35
C PHE A 202 10.56 34.30 -6.65
N THR A 203 9.95 35.19 -7.42
CA THR A 203 9.17 36.32 -6.90
C THR A 203 7.90 35.85 -6.17
N LEU A 204 7.20 34.85 -6.71
CA LEU A 204 6.01 34.25 -6.09
C LEU A 204 6.36 33.51 -4.79
N ALA A 205 7.46 32.75 -4.76
CA ALA A 205 7.92 32.07 -3.56
C ALA A 205 8.33 33.05 -2.44
N GLY A 206 8.93 34.19 -2.81
CA GLY A 206 9.24 35.27 -1.87
C GLY A 206 7.98 35.91 -1.28
N LEU A 207 6.95 36.16 -2.10
CA LEU A 207 5.66 36.71 -1.67
C LEU A 207 4.87 35.73 -0.78
N GLU A 208 4.93 34.44 -1.09
CA GLU A 208 4.26 33.40 -0.30
C GLU A 208 4.91 33.19 1.07
N THR A 209 6.23 33.33 1.13
CA THR A 209 6.99 33.29 2.39
C THR A 209 6.65 34.49 3.28
N LEU A 210 6.51 35.68 2.67
CA LEU A 210 6.05 36.89 3.36
C LEU A 210 4.62 36.73 3.89
N ALA A 211 3.71 36.11 3.12
CA ALA A 211 2.34 35.87 3.56
C ALA A 211 2.28 34.98 4.83
N ARG A 212 3.15 33.96 4.94
CA ARG A 212 3.18 33.04 6.09
C ARG A 212 3.74 33.67 7.37
N VAL A 213 4.53 34.73 7.27
CA VAL A 213 5.07 35.44 8.45
C VAL A 213 3.98 36.27 9.15
N PHE A 214 2.92 36.64 8.43
CA PHE A 214 1.83 37.49 8.95
C PHE A 214 0.54 36.73 9.30
N ASP A 215 0.53 35.40 9.18
CA ASP A 215 -0.61 34.57 9.61
C ASP A 215 -0.58 34.33 11.14
N PRO A 216 -1.64 34.68 11.90
CA PRO A 216 -1.67 34.42 13.34
C PRO A 216 -1.98 32.94 13.63
N PRO A 217 -1.45 32.35 14.72
CA PRO A 217 -1.68 30.96 15.08
C PRO A 217 -3.12 30.74 15.59
N VAL A 218 -3.82 29.77 15.01
CA VAL A 218 -5.20 29.41 15.37
C VAL A 218 -5.20 28.54 16.64
N SER A 219 -5.84 29.02 17.72
CA SER A 219 -6.13 28.25 18.95
C SER A 219 -7.66 28.03 19.11
N PRO A 220 -8.14 26.94 19.76
CA PRO A 220 -9.56 26.63 19.86
C PRO A 220 -10.27 27.44 20.96
N ARG A 221 -11.50 27.88 20.67
CA ARG A 221 -12.34 28.79 21.49
C ARG A 221 -12.93 28.16 22.77
N SER A 222 -12.97 28.97 23.82
CA SER A 222 -14.11 29.12 24.76
C SER A 222 -14.19 30.59 25.27
N PRO A 223 -15.34 31.09 25.76
CA PRO A 223 -15.79 32.46 25.45
C PRO A 223 -15.46 33.56 26.50
N ALA A 224 -15.44 34.79 25.96
CA ALA A 224 -15.62 36.12 26.58
C ALA A 224 -14.51 36.72 27.47
N ARG A 225 -13.79 37.71 26.91
CA ARG A 225 -13.81 39.12 27.38
C ARG A 225 -13.07 40.02 26.38
N GLU A 226 -13.77 41.05 25.91
CA GLU A 226 -13.18 42.19 25.21
C GLU A 226 -12.36 43.05 26.18
N GLN A 227 -11.15 43.44 25.77
CA GLN A 227 -10.60 44.79 25.92
C GLN A 227 -9.34 44.91 25.04
N GLY A 228 -9.30 45.97 24.24
CA GLY A 228 -8.42 46.16 23.08
C GLY A 228 -6.99 46.61 23.37
N PHE A 229 -6.41 47.30 22.37
CA PHE A 229 -5.01 47.73 22.12
C PHE A 229 -4.34 46.86 21.02
N LEU A 230 -3.86 47.32 19.85
CA LEU A 230 -3.36 48.64 19.40
C LEU A 230 -3.40 48.81 17.85
N SER A 231 -3.60 50.06 17.44
CA SER A 231 -3.14 50.79 16.23
C SER A 231 -2.79 50.05 14.92
N SER A 232 -3.51 50.39 13.86
CA SER A 232 -3.15 50.17 12.46
C SER A 232 -1.85 50.91 12.09
N ASP A 233 -0.81 50.15 11.76
CA ASP A 233 0.47 50.66 11.27
C ASP A 233 0.32 51.15 9.82
N PRO A 234 0.45 52.46 9.53
CA PRO A 234 0.25 53.00 8.19
C PRO A 234 1.27 52.46 7.16
N ASP A 235 2.43 51.96 7.60
CA ASP A 235 3.41 51.34 6.71
C ASP A 235 2.96 49.94 6.25
N LEU A 236 2.15 49.25 7.05
CA LEU A 236 1.59 47.94 6.71
C LEU A 236 0.44 48.05 5.69
N GLU A 237 -0.43 49.05 5.83
CA GLU A 237 -1.45 49.35 4.81
C GLU A 237 -0.82 49.79 3.49
N LEU A 238 0.26 50.58 3.55
CA LEU A 238 0.99 51.00 2.35
C LEU A 238 1.67 49.81 1.64
N LEU A 239 2.21 48.85 2.40
CA LEU A 239 2.82 47.64 1.85
C LEU A 239 1.79 46.71 1.23
N LEU A 240 0.65 46.50 1.89
CA LEU A 240 -0.46 45.68 1.38
C LEU A 240 -1.07 46.29 0.10
N ASN A 241 -1.20 47.62 0.03
CA ASN A 241 -1.62 48.30 -1.19
C ASN A 241 -0.61 48.16 -2.34
N LYS A 242 0.69 48.20 -2.05
CA LYS A 242 1.74 47.97 -3.06
C LYS A 242 1.73 46.53 -3.59
N ILE A 243 1.56 45.53 -2.72
CA ILE A 243 1.45 44.12 -3.11
C ILE A 243 0.20 43.89 -3.97
N SER A 244 -0.94 44.46 -3.57
CA SER A 244 -2.18 44.40 -4.36
C SER A 244 -2.01 45.02 -5.75
N THR A 245 -1.30 46.14 -5.84
CA THR A 245 -1.00 46.83 -7.12
C THR A 245 -0.10 45.98 -8.03
N VAL A 246 0.92 45.32 -7.47
CA VAL A 246 1.81 44.41 -8.22
C VAL A 246 1.05 43.18 -8.74
N ASN A 247 0.18 42.59 -7.92
CA ASN A 247 -0.67 41.46 -8.33
C ASN A 247 -1.63 41.84 -9.47
N HIS A 248 -2.19 43.05 -9.41
CA HIS A 248 -3.04 43.58 -10.48
C HIS A 248 -2.26 43.85 -11.77
N LEU A 249 -1.02 44.34 -11.68
CA LEU A 249 -0.14 44.56 -12.82
C LEU A 249 0.25 43.24 -13.49
N LEU A 250 0.62 42.21 -12.73
CA LEU A 250 0.92 40.87 -13.23
C LEU A 250 -0.29 40.23 -13.93
N SER A 251 -1.47 40.29 -13.30
CA SER A 251 -2.72 39.77 -13.89
C SER A 251 -3.11 40.53 -15.17
N SER A 252 -2.81 41.83 -15.25
CA SER A 252 -3.05 42.66 -16.43
C SER A 252 -2.09 42.34 -17.58
N LEU A 253 -0.82 42.06 -17.25
CA LEU A 253 0.20 41.64 -18.21
C LEU A 253 -0.15 40.28 -18.81
N GLU A 254 -0.56 39.32 -17.98
CA GLU A 254 -1.01 37.98 -18.41
C GLU A 254 -2.17 38.09 -19.41
N LYS A 255 -3.19 38.89 -19.11
CA LYS A 255 -4.33 39.12 -20.01
C LYS A 255 -3.92 39.79 -21.32
N LYS A 256 -2.96 40.73 -21.29
CA LYS A 256 -2.45 41.40 -22.50
C LYS A 256 -1.63 40.44 -23.37
N VAL A 257 -0.81 39.58 -22.77
CA VAL A 257 -0.05 38.54 -23.47
C VAL A 257 -1.00 37.53 -24.12
N LEU A 258 -2.01 37.05 -23.38
CA LEU A 258 -3.01 36.12 -23.91
C LEU A 258 -3.79 36.71 -25.09
N LYS A 259 -4.21 37.98 -24.98
CA LYS A 259 -4.90 38.69 -26.07
C LYS A 259 -4.00 38.87 -27.29
N SER A 260 -2.72 39.21 -27.08
CA SER A 260 -1.76 39.39 -28.18
C SER A 260 -1.45 38.08 -28.90
N LEU A 261 -1.37 36.96 -28.17
CA LEU A 261 -1.27 35.61 -28.73
C LEU A 261 -2.51 35.23 -29.55
N GLN A 262 -3.71 35.48 -29.04
CA GLN A 262 -4.96 35.22 -29.75
C GLN A 262 -5.11 36.05 -31.03
N GLU A 263 -4.73 37.33 -30.99
CA GLU A 263 -4.68 38.20 -32.17
C GLU A 263 -3.63 37.76 -33.20
N THR A 264 -2.51 37.19 -32.74
CA THR A 264 -1.46 36.68 -33.64
C THR A 264 -1.93 35.41 -34.35
N VAL A 265 -2.61 34.50 -33.66
CA VAL A 265 -3.22 33.28 -34.21
C VAL A 265 -4.32 33.61 -35.24
N THR A 266 -5.14 34.62 -34.96
CA THR A 266 -6.20 35.07 -35.90
C THR A 266 -5.65 35.82 -37.11
N ARG A 267 -4.59 36.62 -36.97
CA ARG A 267 -3.97 37.32 -38.12
C ARG A 267 -3.24 36.39 -39.09
N HIS A 268 -2.80 35.22 -38.65
CA HIS A 268 -2.00 34.29 -39.46
C HIS A 268 -2.77 33.05 -39.96
N ASN A 269 -4.11 33.02 -39.85
CA ASN A 269 -5.00 32.01 -40.43
C ASN A 269 -4.57 30.53 -40.22
N LEU A 270 -4.08 30.17 -39.04
CA LEU A 270 -3.69 28.79 -38.69
C LEU A 270 -4.87 27.90 -38.24
N ALA A 271 -6.08 28.14 -38.75
CA ALA A 271 -7.26 27.30 -38.50
C ALA A 271 -7.59 26.48 -39.75
N LEU A 272 -7.75 25.16 -39.60
CA LEU A 272 -8.20 24.27 -40.68
C LEU A 272 -9.61 24.65 -41.17
N PRO A 273 -9.92 24.54 -42.49
CA PRO A 273 -11.22 24.88 -43.02
C PRO A 273 -12.28 23.85 -42.63
N SER A 274 -13.37 24.34 -42.04
CA SER A 274 -14.61 23.58 -41.82
C SER A 274 -15.30 23.27 -43.16
N VAL A 275 -15.49 21.98 -43.46
CA VAL A 275 -16.36 21.54 -44.55
C VAL A 275 -17.79 21.49 -44.02
N ALA A 276 -18.65 22.33 -44.56
CA ALA A 276 -20.08 22.34 -44.26
C ALA A 276 -20.74 21.05 -44.75
N ALA A 277 -21.32 20.27 -43.83
CA ALA A 277 -22.22 19.18 -44.13
C ALA A 277 -23.67 19.56 -43.76
N ALA A 278 -24.58 19.31 -44.71
CA ALA A 278 -26.02 19.50 -44.60
C ALA A 278 -26.64 18.66 -43.47
N PRO A 279 -27.84 19.02 -42.96
CA PRO A 279 -28.40 18.37 -41.77
C PRO A 279 -29.01 17.00 -42.10
N PRO A 280 -28.68 15.92 -41.36
CA PRO A 280 -29.41 14.66 -41.40
C PRO A 280 -30.51 14.58 -40.31
N PRO A 281 -31.47 13.66 -40.47
CA PRO A 281 -32.75 13.69 -39.78
C PRO A 281 -32.70 13.15 -38.34
N ALA A 282 -33.73 13.48 -37.58
CA ALA A 282 -33.92 13.09 -36.19
C ALA A 282 -33.95 11.55 -36.00
N ALA A 283 -32.81 11.01 -35.59
CA ALA A 283 -32.71 9.74 -34.89
C ALA A 283 -32.10 10.03 -33.52
N ARG A 284 -32.76 9.60 -32.42
CA ARG A 284 -32.19 9.73 -31.07
C ARG A 284 -30.90 8.91 -31.02
N PRO A 285 -29.73 9.52 -30.77
CA PRO A 285 -28.48 8.77 -30.67
C PRO A 285 -28.48 7.94 -29.39
N LEU A 286 -27.80 6.79 -29.42
CA LEU A 286 -27.54 5.90 -28.29
C LEU A 286 -26.79 6.56 -27.10
N ALA A 287 -26.39 7.83 -27.20
CA ALA A 287 -25.47 8.52 -26.31
C ALA A 287 -26.04 8.94 -24.94
N VAL A 288 -27.37 8.99 -24.77
CA VAL A 288 -28.01 9.51 -23.55
C VAL A 288 -28.94 8.48 -22.91
N GLN A 289 -28.60 8.02 -21.70
CA GLN A 289 -29.32 6.97 -20.97
C GLN A 289 -29.83 7.47 -19.60
N ASN A 290 -31.08 7.12 -19.27
CA ASN A 290 -31.77 7.57 -18.06
C ASN A 290 -32.00 6.44 -17.07
N PHE A 291 -31.63 6.66 -15.82
CA PHE A 291 -31.79 5.72 -14.71
C PHE A 291 -32.65 6.31 -13.62
N GLU A 292 -33.76 5.64 -13.26
CA GLU A 292 -34.52 6.00 -12.07
C GLU A 292 -33.83 5.47 -10.82
N VAL A 293 -33.57 6.34 -9.84
CA VAL A 293 -32.85 6.00 -8.61
C VAL A 293 -33.51 6.62 -7.37
N LYS A 294 -33.19 6.06 -6.20
CA LYS A 294 -33.50 6.67 -4.90
C LYS A 294 -32.25 7.33 -4.31
N VAL A 295 -32.42 8.51 -3.74
CA VAL A 295 -31.37 9.30 -3.05
C VAL A 295 -31.78 9.51 -1.60
N GLY A 296 -30.89 9.17 -0.65
CA GLY A 296 -31.15 9.29 0.78
C GLY A 296 -32.28 8.39 1.28
N LYS A 297 -33.04 8.84 2.29
CA LYS A 297 -34.03 7.99 2.99
C LYS A 297 -35.36 7.77 2.26
N SER A 298 -35.67 8.46 1.14
CA SER A 298 -36.88 8.19 0.30
C SER A 298 -37.06 9.07 -0.97
N GLN A 299 -36.09 9.89 -1.40
CA GLN A 299 -36.32 10.81 -2.53
C GLN A 299 -36.09 10.12 -3.89
N ARG A 300 -37.02 10.23 -4.83
CA ARG A 300 -36.84 9.75 -6.23
C ARG A 300 -36.08 10.79 -7.05
N ALA A 301 -35.06 10.34 -7.77
CA ALA A 301 -34.30 11.13 -8.72
C ALA A 301 -34.13 10.35 -10.03
N ALA A 302 -33.73 11.04 -11.09
CA ALA A 302 -33.21 10.41 -12.29
C ALA A 302 -31.76 10.83 -12.52
N LEU A 303 -30.95 9.85 -12.95
CA LEU A 303 -29.59 10.06 -13.41
C LEU A 303 -29.58 9.92 -14.92
N THR A 304 -29.10 10.94 -15.61
CA THR A 304 -28.93 10.92 -17.06
C THR A 304 -27.44 10.89 -17.34
N VAL A 305 -26.96 9.84 -18.00
CA VAL A 305 -25.56 9.75 -18.47
C VAL A 305 -25.56 10.11 -19.94
N ASP A 306 -24.85 11.18 -20.28
CA ASP A 306 -24.59 11.59 -21.66
C ASP A 306 -23.12 11.30 -21.98
N VAL A 307 -22.92 10.18 -22.68
CA VAL A 307 -21.61 9.66 -23.05
C VAL A 307 -20.94 10.55 -24.08
N GLU A 308 -21.70 11.20 -24.96
CA GLU A 308 -21.16 12.05 -26.03
C GLU A 308 -20.72 13.40 -25.50
N SER A 309 -21.49 14.01 -24.58
CA SER A 309 -21.09 15.28 -23.96
C SER A 309 -20.16 15.14 -22.75
N GLY A 310 -19.99 13.93 -22.21
CA GLY A 310 -19.10 13.70 -21.08
C GLY A 310 -19.68 14.12 -19.74
N THR A 311 -21.01 14.06 -19.58
CA THR A 311 -21.71 14.59 -18.40
C THR A 311 -22.71 13.63 -17.77
N VAL A 312 -22.89 13.76 -16.45
CA VAL A 312 -23.94 13.09 -15.68
C VAL A 312 -24.86 14.13 -15.06
N THR A 313 -26.14 14.13 -15.45
CA THR A 313 -27.14 15.05 -14.93
C THR A 313 -27.98 14.38 -13.84
N VAL A 314 -28.11 15.05 -12.70
CA VAL A 314 -28.93 14.60 -11.57
C VAL A 314 -30.19 15.46 -11.48
N THR A 315 -31.36 14.86 -11.73
CA THR A 315 -32.67 15.52 -11.65
C THR A 315 -33.47 14.98 -10.46
N LYS A 316 -33.91 15.86 -9.53
CA LYS A 316 -34.77 15.46 -8.40
C LYS A 316 -36.23 15.72 -8.76
N ARG A 317 -37.12 14.74 -8.53
CA ARG A 317 -38.55 14.85 -8.92
C ARG A 317 -39.43 15.62 -7.93
N ALA A 318 -38.86 16.33 -6.95
CA ALA A 318 -39.61 17.16 -6.00
C ALA A 318 -39.31 18.65 -6.23
N SER A 319 -40.24 19.34 -6.90
CA SER A 319 -40.42 20.79 -7.08
C SER A 319 -39.17 21.69 -6.95
N GLY A 320 -38.58 22.07 -8.10
CA GLY A 320 -37.83 23.33 -8.25
C GLY A 320 -36.35 23.33 -7.88
N SER A 321 -35.74 22.19 -7.53
CA SER A 321 -34.28 22.14 -7.33
C SER A 321 -33.53 22.15 -8.67
N PRO A 322 -32.44 22.94 -8.81
CA PRO A 322 -31.70 23.04 -10.07
C PRO A 322 -31.14 21.67 -10.50
N GLU A 323 -31.17 21.41 -11.81
CA GLU A 323 -30.48 20.28 -12.43
C GLU A 323 -28.98 20.43 -12.18
N GLU A 324 -28.35 19.39 -11.64
CA GLU A 324 -26.92 19.39 -11.40
C GLU A 324 -26.24 18.57 -12.47
N VAL A 325 -25.46 19.23 -13.31
CA VAL A 325 -24.65 18.62 -14.36
C VAL A 325 -23.25 18.42 -13.82
N ILE A 326 -22.81 17.16 -13.80
CA ILE A 326 -21.51 16.76 -13.28
C ILE A 326 -20.66 16.31 -14.48
N PRO A 327 -19.63 17.08 -14.88
CA PRO A 327 -18.74 16.66 -15.96
C PRO A 327 -17.79 15.54 -15.50
N GLN A 328 -17.34 14.72 -16.45
CA GLN A 328 -16.55 13.51 -16.19
C GLN A 328 -15.31 13.75 -15.33
N ASP A 329 -14.64 14.89 -15.51
CA ASP A 329 -13.40 15.26 -14.85
C ASP A 329 -13.59 15.55 -13.36
N LYS A 330 -14.80 15.98 -12.98
CA LYS A 330 -15.21 16.20 -11.60
C LYS A 330 -15.64 14.91 -10.91
N ILE A 331 -15.83 13.80 -11.62
CA ILE A 331 -16.17 12.51 -11.03
C ILE A 331 -14.89 11.78 -10.61
N LEU A 332 -14.57 11.88 -9.32
CA LEU A 332 -13.34 11.34 -8.74
C LEU A 332 -13.40 9.84 -8.57
N GLN A 333 -14.49 9.32 -8.01
CA GLN A 333 -14.63 7.89 -7.71
C GLN A 333 -16.09 7.43 -7.86
N LEU A 334 -16.22 6.14 -8.18
CA LEU A 334 -17.47 5.41 -8.13
C LEU A 334 -17.28 4.22 -7.18
N ILE A 335 -18.07 4.16 -6.12
CA ILE A 335 -17.94 3.14 -5.07
C ILE A 335 -19.20 2.28 -5.10
N LYS A 336 -19.08 1.00 -5.46
CA LYS A 336 -20.19 0.06 -5.47
C LYS A 336 -20.38 -0.47 -4.05
N TYR A 337 -21.61 -0.47 -3.54
CA TYR A 337 -21.86 -1.06 -2.23
C TYR A 337 -22.03 -2.56 -2.36
N GLN A 338 -21.10 -3.29 -1.75
CA GLN A 338 -21.20 -4.73 -1.64
C GLN A 338 -22.45 -5.11 -0.81
N SER A 339 -22.69 -4.49 0.36
CA SER A 339 -23.81 -4.86 1.25
C SER A 339 -25.20 -4.60 0.68
N VAL A 340 -25.32 -3.74 -0.34
CA VAL A 340 -26.57 -3.45 -1.04
C VAL A 340 -26.22 -3.37 -2.52
N GLN A 341 -26.29 -4.50 -3.23
CA GLN A 341 -25.77 -4.63 -4.60
C GLN A 341 -26.41 -3.68 -5.62
N SER A 342 -27.59 -3.11 -5.35
CA SER A 342 -28.21 -2.10 -6.20
C SER A 342 -27.75 -0.67 -5.89
N LYS A 343 -26.87 -0.46 -4.90
CA LYS A 343 -26.45 0.86 -4.43
C LYS A 343 -25.04 1.20 -4.90
N VAL A 344 -24.85 2.45 -5.31
CA VAL A 344 -23.55 3.03 -5.66
C VAL A 344 -23.37 4.38 -4.97
N ARG A 345 -22.13 4.77 -4.70
CA ARG A 345 -21.75 6.10 -4.23
C ARG A 345 -20.91 6.77 -5.31
N LEU A 346 -21.35 7.95 -5.73
CA LEU A 346 -20.59 8.81 -6.63
C LEU A 346 -19.83 9.84 -5.79
N VAL A 347 -18.52 9.95 -5.97
CA VAL A 347 -17.66 10.93 -5.29
C VAL A 347 -17.17 11.94 -6.32
N CYS A 348 -17.48 13.23 -6.10
CA CYS A 348 -17.15 14.32 -7.00
C CYS A 348 -16.26 15.38 -6.35
N ALA A 349 -15.42 16.05 -7.15
CA ALA A 349 -14.57 17.16 -6.72
C ALA A 349 -15.38 18.45 -6.52
N ARG A 350 -15.01 19.29 -5.53
CA ARG A 350 -15.41 20.70 -5.43
C ARG A 350 -14.20 21.61 -5.54
N GLU A 351 -14.45 22.87 -5.89
CA GLU A 351 -13.45 23.94 -6.04
C GLU A 351 -12.62 24.22 -4.76
N ASN A 352 -13.12 23.89 -3.55
CA ASN A 352 -12.43 24.16 -2.27
C ASN A 352 -11.76 22.92 -1.62
N GLN A 353 -11.17 22.00 -2.41
CA GLN A 353 -10.48 20.78 -1.95
C GLN A 353 -11.27 19.77 -1.07
N LYS A 354 -12.57 19.94 -0.84
CA LYS A 354 -13.44 18.94 -0.16
C LYS A 354 -14.27 18.15 -1.17
N SER A 355 -14.15 16.82 -1.20
CA SER A 355 -14.95 15.94 -2.06
C SER A 355 -16.40 15.80 -1.59
N LEU A 356 -17.36 15.71 -2.51
CA LEU A 356 -18.78 15.46 -2.25
C LEU A 356 -19.13 14.02 -2.59
N SER A 357 -19.67 13.25 -1.65
CA SER A 357 -20.15 11.87 -1.90
C SER A 357 -21.68 11.79 -1.87
N ARG A 358 -22.30 11.13 -2.86
CA ARG A 358 -23.75 10.87 -2.89
C ARG A 358 -24.06 9.41 -3.16
N ASP A 359 -25.01 8.88 -2.40
CA ASP A 359 -25.48 7.51 -2.53
C ASP A 359 -26.74 7.45 -3.41
N PHE A 360 -26.74 6.53 -4.39
CA PHE A 360 -27.86 6.24 -5.28
C PHE A 360 -28.22 4.77 -5.18
N ILE A 361 -29.51 4.46 -5.03
CA ILE A 361 -30.04 3.10 -5.00
C ILE A 361 -30.85 2.86 -6.28
N PHE A 362 -30.42 1.90 -7.08
CA PHE A 362 -31.04 1.50 -8.34
C PHE A 362 -32.15 0.46 -8.11
N PRO A 363 -33.05 0.26 -9.09
CA PRO A 363 -34.10 -0.75 -8.98
C PRO A 363 -33.56 -2.19 -8.97
N SER A 364 -32.38 -2.43 -9.56
CA SER A 364 -31.69 -3.72 -9.56
C SER A 364 -30.16 -3.54 -9.68
N ALA A 365 -29.40 -4.58 -9.31
CA ALA A 365 -27.96 -4.63 -9.49
C ALA A 365 -27.55 -4.50 -10.97
N ARG A 366 -28.30 -5.15 -11.88
CA ARG A 366 -28.13 -5.03 -13.33
C ARG A 366 -28.24 -3.59 -13.85
N LYS A 367 -29.23 -2.82 -13.36
CA LYS A 367 -29.36 -1.40 -13.73
C LYS A 367 -28.25 -0.53 -13.14
N ARG A 368 -27.80 -0.83 -11.91
CA ARG A 368 -26.62 -0.19 -11.32
C ARG A 368 -25.38 -0.46 -12.16
N GLU A 369 -25.20 -1.70 -12.63
CA GLU A 369 -24.02 -2.06 -13.43
C GLU A 369 -24.04 -1.39 -14.78
N ALA A 370 -25.18 -1.38 -15.48
CA ALA A 370 -25.35 -0.62 -16.71
C ALA A 370 -25.00 0.87 -16.54
N PHE A 371 -25.41 1.49 -15.43
CA PHE A 371 -25.00 2.86 -15.11
C PHE A 371 -23.49 3.01 -14.90
N CYS A 372 -22.85 2.08 -14.17
CA CYS A 372 -21.41 2.11 -13.93
C CYS A 372 -20.64 1.99 -15.25
N GLN A 373 -21.06 1.06 -16.10
CA GLN A 373 -20.47 0.81 -17.42
C GLN A 373 -20.60 2.02 -18.33
N LEU A 374 -21.77 2.67 -18.39
CA LEU A 374 -21.95 3.88 -19.21
C LEU A 374 -21.14 5.07 -18.70
N LEU A 375 -21.08 5.25 -17.39
CA LEU A 375 -20.28 6.31 -16.77
C LEU A 375 -18.79 6.09 -17.04
N GLN A 376 -18.37 4.83 -17.07
CA GLN A 376 -17.01 4.46 -17.39
C GLN A 376 -16.72 4.59 -18.89
N LEU A 377 -17.63 4.21 -19.77
CA LEU A 377 -17.54 4.48 -21.21
C LEU A 377 -17.38 5.97 -21.48
N MET A 378 -18.19 6.79 -20.82
CA MET A 378 -18.08 8.25 -20.85
C MET A 378 -16.70 8.70 -20.36
N LYS A 379 -16.19 8.14 -19.25
CA LYS A 379 -14.83 8.48 -18.78
C LYS A 379 -13.76 8.04 -19.77
N ILE A 380 -13.84 6.85 -20.35
CA ILE A 380 -12.89 6.33 -21.35
C ILE A 380 -12.90 7.24 -22.57
N GLN A 381 -14.06 7.46 -23.19
CA GLN A 381 -14.24 8.29 -24.39
C GLN A 381 -13.73 9.72 -24.20
N HIS A 382 -13.87 10.30 -23.00
CA HIS A 382 -13.44 11.67 -22.68
C HIS A 382 -12.13 11.75 -21.89
N SER A 383 -11.45 10.62 -21.64
CA SER A 383 -10.19 10.60 -20.88
C SER A 383 -8.97 10.75 -21.78
N ASN A 384 -9.06 10.46 -23.08
CA ASN A 384 -7.91 10.36 -23.99
C ASN A 384 -6.77 9.45 -23.44
N LEU A 385 -7.06 8.56 -22.48
CA LEU A 385 -6.09 7.67 -21.86
C LEU A 385 -6.41 6.23 -22.29
N ASP A 386 -5.48 5.56 -22.96
CA ASP A 386 -5.60 4.13 -23.24
C ASP A 386 -5.73 3.35 -21.92
N GLU A 387 -6.63 2.36 -21.85
CA GLU A 387 -6.76 1.48 -20.68
C GLU A 387 -5.58 0.50 -20.66
N PRO A 388 -4.77 0.47 -19.58
CA PRO A 388 -3.64 -0.45 -19.51
C PRO A 388 -4.14 -1.89 -19.36
N GLU A 389 -3.52 -2.82 -20.08
CA GLU A 389 -3.64 -4.27 -19.87
C GLU A 389 -2.57 -4.80 -18.91
N LEU A 390 -1.47 -4.06 -18.77
CA LEU A 390 -0.36 -4.33 -17.88
C LEU A 390 -0.05 -3.09 -17.06
N ILE A 391 0.30 -3.28 -15.79
CA ILE A 391 0.86 -2.23 -14.95
C ILE A 391 2.14 -2.71 -14.27
N SER A 392 3.00 -1.77 -13.93
CA SER A 392 4.19 -2.02 -13.12
C SER A 392 3.95 -1.68 -11.65
N VAL A 393 4.19 -2.63 -10.75
CA VAL A 393 3.99 -2.51 -9.30
C VAL A 393 5.33 -2.67 -8.59
N TYR A 394 5.72 -1.65 -7.82
CA TYR A 394 6.89 -1.69 -6.92
C TYR A 394 6.46 -2.04 -5.50
N VAL A 395 7.18 -2.97 -4.87
CA VAL A 395 7.00 -3.35 -3.46
C VAL A 395 8.34 -3.24 -2.73
N GLY A 396 8.43 -2.32 -1.78
CA GLY A 396 9.61 -2.14 -0.93
C GLY A 396 9.32 -2.53 0.51
N THR A 397 10.27 -3.20 1.16
CA THR A 397 10.27 -3.41 2.62
C THR A 397 11.58 -2.95 3.26
N TRP A 398 11.50 -2.22 4.37
CA TRP A 398 12.68 -1.82 5.12
C TRP A 398 12.43 -1.71 6.62
N ASN A 399 13.16 -2.51 7.40
CA ASN A 399 13.30 -2.28 8.83
C ASN A 399 14.30 -1.14 9.07
N MET A 400 13.82 0.01 9.52
CA MET A 400 14.61 1.24 9.69
C MET A 400 15.43 1.25 10.99
N GLY A 401 15.33 0.22 11.83
CA GLY A 401 16.11 0.09 13.05
C GLY A 401 15.89 1.24 14.05
N SER A 402 14.73 1.90 14.02
CA SER A 402 14.41 3.09 14.81
C SER A 402 15.36 4.27 14.55
N THR A 403 15.84 4.40 13.31
CA THR A 403 16.66 5.54 12.86
C THR A 403 15.98 6.34 11.74
N PRO A 404 16.26 7.65 11.64
CA PRO A 404 15.84 8.42 10.48
C PRO A 404 16.42 7.85 9.16
N PRO A 405 15.72 8.00 8.04
CA PRO A 405 16.23 7.61 6.72
C PRO A 405 17.41 8.51 6.30
N PRO A 406 18.26 8.05 5.37
CA PRO A 406 19.25 8.93 4.73
C PRO A 406 18.56 10.02 3.91
N ARG A 407 19.34 11.00 3.42
CA ARG A 407 18.81 12.10 2.58
C ARG A 407 18.24 11.63 1.23
N SER A 408 18.72 10.51 0.70
CA SER A 408 18.32 9.98 -0.59
C SER A 408 17.89 8.52 -0.45
N LEU A 409 16.76 8.18 -1.07
CA LEU A 409 16.26 6.81 -1.24
C LEU A 409 16.41 6.31 -2.68
N ALA A 410 17.27 6.95 -3.48
CA ALA A 410 17.35 6.72 -4.93
C ALA A 410 17.55 5.25 -5.29
N SER A 411 18.54 4.58 -4.70
CA SER A 411 18.84 3.17 -4.97
C SER A 411 17.64 2.27 -4.68
N TRP A 412 16.97 2.48 -3.55
CA TRP A 412 15.82 1.69 -3.15
C TRP A 412 14.65 1.88 -4.13
N LEU A 413 14.24 3.13 -4.35
CA LEU A 413 13.09 3.47 -5.20
C LEU A 413 13.33 3.22 -6.70
N THR A 414 14.55 2.87 -7.12
CA THR A 414 14.92 2.51 -8.49
C THR A 414 15.44 1.08 -8.62
N SER A 415 15.28 0.25 -7.57
CA SER A 415 15.65 -1.17 -7.57
C SER A 415 17.14 -1.43 -7.91
N ARG A 416 18.03 -0.60 -7.36
CA ARG A 416 19.50 -0.69 -7.54
C ARG A 416 20.17 -1.25 -6.29
N GLY A 417 21.21 -2.06 -6.50
CA GLY A 417 22.02 -2.66 -5.43
C GLY A 417 22.45 -4.07 -5.80
N LEU A 418 22.15 -5.04 -4.93
CA LEU A 418 22.53 -6.44 -5.07
C LEU A 418 21.29 -7.31 -5.35
N GLY A 419 21.48 -8.41 -6.07
CA GLY A 419 20.42 -9.37 -6.43
C GLY A 419 20.00 -9.24 -7.89
N HIS A 420 18.74 -9.57 -8.19
CA HIS A 420 18.16 -9.31 -9.51
C HIS A 420 17.70 -7.86 -9.57
N THR A 421 18.52 -6.99 -10.15
CA THR A 421 18.29 -5.54 -10.26
C THR A 421 17.74 -5.17 -11.63
N GLN A 422 17.11 -4.01 -11.73
CA GLN A 422 16.72 -3.46 -13.03
C GLN A 422 17.92 -2.87 -13.78
N ASP A 423 17.94 -3.02 -15.10
CA ASP A 423 18.93 -2.39 -15.97
C ASP A 423 18.88 -0.86 -15.83
N GLU A 424 20.03 -0.18 -15.98
CA GLU A 424 20.13 1.28 -15.78
C GLU A 424 19.17 2.09 -16.66
N THR A 425 18.86 1.58 -17.87
CA THR A 425 17.93 2.18 -18.82
C THR A 425 16.46 2.04 -18.39
N THR A 426 16.11 0.95 -17.68
CA THR A 426 14.75 0.65 -17.21
C THR A 426 14.48 1.18 -15.81
N ALA A 427 15.52 1.37 -14.99
CA ALA A 427 15.44 1.90 -13.63
C ALA A 427 14.91 3.35 -13.56
N CYS A 428 14.93 4.08 -14.68
CA CYS A 428 14.36 5.42 -14.81
C CYS A 428 12.87 5.42 -15.22
N ILE A 429 12.31 4.24 -15.52
CA ILE A 429 10.91 4.10 -15.91
C ILE A 429 10.06 4.12 -14.64
N PRO A 430 9.14 5.09 -14.50
CA PRO A 430 8.31 5.18 -13.31
C PRO A 430 7.30 4.03 -13.23
N HIS A 431 7.27 3.32 -12.10
CA HIS A 431 6.22 2.33 -11.80
C HIS A 431 4.85 2.99 -11.65
N ASP A 432 3.78 2.26 -11.98
CA ASP A 432 2.41 2.78 -11.88
C ASP A 432 1.96 2.87 -10.43
N ILE A 433 2.39 1.91 -9.60
CA ILE A 433 2.07 1.82 -8.17
C ILE A 433 3.37 1.59 -7.37
N TYR A 434 3.57 2.37 -6.31
CA TYR A 434 4.59 2.14 -5.30
C TYR A 434 3.95 1.74 -3.99
N VAL A 435 4.38 0.61 -3.43
CA VAL A 435 3.95 0.11 -2.12
C VAL A 435 5.17 0.04 -1.21
N ILE A 436 5.20 0.92 -0.21
CA ILE A 436 6.34 1.09 0.68
C ILE A 436 5.98 0.62 2.09
N GLY A 437 6.52 -0.52 2.50
CA GLY A 437 6.43 -1.06 3.85
C GLY A 437 7.68 -0.72 4.68
N THR A 438 7.47 -0.26 5.90
CA THR A 438 8.56 -0.06 6.85
C THR A 438 8.24 -0.70 8.20
N GLN A 439 9.27 -1.14 8.91
CA GLN A 439 9.21 -1.59 10.30
C GLN A 439 10.23 -0.80 11.12
N GLU A 440 9.99 -0.65 12.42
CA GLU A 440 10.83 0.21 13.28
C GLU A 440 11.02 1.62 12.72
N ASN A 441 10.02 2.14 12.01
CA ASN A 441 10.03 3.49 11.49
C ASN A 441 9.80 4.50 12.62
N SER A 442 10.78 5.36 12.86
CA SER A 442 10.76 6.36 13.93
C SER A 442 10.14 7.70 13.51
N LEU A 443 9.94 7.94 12.22
CA LEU A 443 9.42 9.23 11.71
C LEU A 443 7.93 9.38 11.99
N GLY A 444 7.43 10.62 11.98
CA GLY A 444 6.00 10.89 12.00
C GLY A 444 5.30 10.35 10.74
N ASP A 445 4.01 10.06 10.82
CA ASP A 445 3.21 9.57 9.68
C ASP A 445 3.22 10.54 8.50
N ARG A 446 2.93 11.82 8.77
CA ARG A 446 2.94 12.88 7.76
C ARG A 446 4.33 13.10 7.17
N GLU A 447 5.34 13.17 8.03
CA GLU A 447 6.73 13.39 7.65
C GLU A 447 7.25 12.28 6.73
N TRP A 448 6.93 11.02 7.04
CA TRP A 448 7.32 9.89 6.18
C TRP A 448 6.65 9.95 4.80
N VAL A 449 5.36 10.28 4.75
CA VAL A 449 4.64 10.43 3.48
C VAL A 449 5.18 11.60 2.65
N GLU A 450 5.40 12.76 3.27
CA GLU A 450 5.98 13.93 2.60
C GLU A 450 7.38 13.63 2.06
N PHE A 451 8.21 12.93 2.83
CA PHE A 451 9.55 12.52 2.41
C PHE A 451 9.52 11.55 1.21
N LEU A 452 8.62 10.56 1.22
CA LEU A 452 8.44 9.64 0.09
C LEU A 452 7.94 10.35 -1.17
N CYS A 453 6.92 11.22 -1.04
CA CYS A 453 6.39 12.00 -2.15
C CYS A 453 7.47 12.92 -2.75
N ALA A 454 8.24 13.60 -1.91
CA ALA A 454 9.34 14.45 -2.36
C ALA A 454 10.43 13.64 -3.07
N SER A 455 10.82 12.48 -2.51
CA SER A 455 11.82 11.60 -3.10
C SER A 455 11.38 11.10 -4.49
N LEU A 456 10.14 10.62 -4.62
CA LEU A 456 9.61 10.17 -5.91
C LEU A 456 9.46 11.32 -6.91
N LYS A 457 9.04 12.52 -6.46
CA LYS A 457 8.98 13.70 -7.32
C LYS A 457 10.36 14.07 -7.87
N THR A 458 11.39 14.06 -7.02
CA THR A 458 12.76 14.35 -7.43
C THR A 458 13.31 13.31 -8.40
N LEU A 459 13.04 12.03 -8.16
CA LEU A 459 13.59 10.94 -8.99
C LEU A 459 12.85 10.76 -10.32
N MET A 460 11.52 10.91 -10.30
CA MET A 460 10.65 10.51 -11.42
C MET A 460 10.00 11.71 -12.13
N ALA A 461 10.18 12.93 -11.61
CA ALA A 461 9.48 14.14 -12.07
C ALA A 461 7.93 14.00 -12.09
N ILE A 462 7.38 13.14 -11.22
CA ILE A 462 5.94 12.85 -11.14
C ILE A 462 5.42 13.13 -9.72
N ASP A 463 4.32 13.87 -9.63
CA ASP A 463 3.58 14.12 -8.38
C ASP A 463 2.64 12.96 -8.04
N TYR A 464 3.22 11.85 -7.56
CA TYR A 464 2.46 10.66 -7.14
C TYR A 464 1.34 10.98 -6.15
N ARG A 465 0.21 10.27 -6.26
CA ARG A 465 -0.95 10.41 -5.39
C ARG A 465 -0.95 9.31 -4.34
N VAL A 466 -1.11 9.69 -3.08
CA VAL A 466 -1.25 8.73 -1.97
C VAL A 466 -2.63 8.08 -2.07
N VAL A 467 -2.67 6.76 -2.23
CA VAL A 467 -3.88 5.95 -2.19
C VAL A 467 -4.29 5.65 -0.75
N ALA A 468 -3.32 5.21 0.06
CA ALA A 468 -3.55 4.86 1.46
C ALA A 468 -2.27 4.95 2.29
N LEU A 469 -2.46 5.26 3.58
CA LEU A 469 -1.48 5.11 4.64
C LEU A 469 -2.11 4.23 5.72
N GLN A 470 -1.42 3.17 6.14
CA GLN A 470 -1.82 2.37 7.29
C GLN A 470 -0.63 2.14 8.22
N CYS A 471 -0.85 2.42 9.50
CA CYS A 471 0.17 2.30 10.54
C CYS A 471 -0.29 1.40 11.69
N LEU A 472 0.66 0.72 12.33
CA LEU A 472 0.50 0.02 13.60
C LEU A 472 1.82 0.15 14.37
N TRP A 473 1.84 1.01 15.38
CA TRP A 473 3.08 1.42 16.06
C TRP A 473 4.12 1.94 15.04
N SER A 474 5.28 1.28 14.95
CA SER A 474 6.36 1.61 14.01
C SER A 474 6.35 0.75 12.73
N ILE A 475 5.26 0.01 12.49
CA ILE A 475 4.99 -0.70 11.23
C ILE A 475 4.10 0.21 10.37
N LYS A 476 4.55 0.57 9.18
CA LYS A 476 3.82 1.49 8.29
C LYS A 476 3.78 0.97 6.87
N MET A 477 2.70 1.25 6.16
CA MET A 477 2.57 1.02 4.72
C MET A 477 2.02 2.26 4.05
N VAL A 478 2.69 2.72 2.98
CA VAL A 478 2.21 3.79 2.10
C VAL A 478 2.03 3.22 0.70
N VAL A 479 0.84 3.42 0.12
CA VAL A 479 0.57 3.09 -1.28
C VAL A 479 0.46 4.40 -2.06
N LEU A 480 1.26 4.55 -3.11
CA LEU A 480 1.26 5.68 -4.02
C LEU A 480 0.98 5.22 -5.45
N VAL A 481 0.33 6.06 -6.24
CA VAL A 481 -0.05 5.77 -7.62
C VAL A 481 0.24 6.96 -8.54
N LYS A 482 0.58 6.71 -9.81
CA LYS A 482 0.66 7.78 -10.82
C LYS A 482 -0.67 8.58 -10.89
N PRO A 483 -0.61 9.91 -11.13
CA PRO A 483 -1.82 10.74 -11.23
C PRO A 483 -2.87 10.23 -12.20
N GLU A 484 -2.45 9.71 -13.35
CA GLU A 484 -3.34 9.19 -14.40
C GLU A 484 -4.16 7.96 -13.97
N HIS A 485 -3.68 7.15 -13.03
CA HIS A 485 -4.44 5.99 -12.53
C HIS A 485 -5.28 6.31 -11.29
N GLN A 486 -5.23 7.54 -10.76
CA GLN A 486 -6.02 7.91 -9.57
C GLN A 486 -7.51 7.60 -9.73
N ARG A 487 -8.05 7.74 -10.94
CA ARG A 487 -9.46 7.48 -11.27
C ARG A 487 -9.80 6.00 -11.46
N ARG A 488 -8.78 5.13 -11.58
CA ARG A 488 -8.89 3.67 -11.77
C ARG A 488 -8.93 2.92 -10.43
N ILE A 489 -8.44 3.56 -9.36
CA ILE A 489 -8.44 3.01 -8.01
C ILE A 489 -9.82 3.16 -7.36
N SER A 490 -10.36 2.06 -6.82
CA SER A 490 -11.60 2.06 -6.04
C SER A 490 -11.54 1.04 -4.90
N HIS A 491 -12.54 1.04 -4.01
CA HIS A 491 -12.66 0.06 -2.92
C HIS A 491 -11.40 -0.06 -2.04
N VAL A 492 -10.82 1.09 -1.69
CA VAL A 492 -9.65 1.14 -0.81
C VAL A 492 -10.07 0.73 0.61
N HIS A 493 -9.44 -0.31 1.13
CA HIS A 493 -9.62 -0.81 2.49
C HIS A 493 -8.27 -0.91 3.18
N THR A 494 -8.25 -0.66 4.49
CA THR A 494 -7.06 -0.81 5.33
C THR A 494 -7.39 -1.59 6.59
N SER A 495 -6.40 -2.30 7.13
CA SER A 495 -6.55 -3.11 8.34
C SER A 495 -5.22 -3.28 9.05
N SER A 496 -5.26 -3.69 10.32
CA SER A 496 -4.05 -4.02 11.08
C SER A 496 -4.32 -5.09 12.13
N VAL A 497 -3.30 -5.89 12.43
CA VAL A 497 -3.36 -6.98 13.42
C VAL A 497 -2.16 -6.91 14.34
N LYS A 498 -2.41 -6.98 15.65
CA LYS A 498 -1.37 -7.06 16.68
C LYS A 498 -1.05 -8.51 16.97
N THR A 499 0.23 -8.88 16.98
CA THR A 499 0.70 -10.26 17.22
C THR A 499 1.80 -10.35 18.27
N GLY A 500 1.99 -9.26 19.03
CA GLY A 500 2.89 -9.20 20.18
C GLY A 500 2.54 -10.19 21.30
N ILE A 501 3.22 -10.09 22.45
CA ILE A 501 2.93 -10.91 23.64
C ILE A 501 1.44 -10.75 24.00
N ALA A 502 0.75 -11.88 24.22
CA ALA A 502 -0.69 -11.93 24.44
C ALA A 502 -1.52 -11.20 23.36
N ASN A 503 -1.02 -11.14 22.12
CA ASN A 503 -1.63 -10.50 20.94
C ASN A 503 -2.04 -9.02 21.12
N THR A 504 -1.47 -8.36 22.14
CA THR A 504 -1.83 -6.98 22.52
C THR A 504 -0.63 -6.13 22.94
N LEU A 505 0.47 -6.76 23.37
CA LEU A 505 1.64 -6.10 23.95
C LEU A 505 2.91 -6.28 23.08
N GLY A 506 3.59 -5.19 22.71
CA GLY A 506 4.85 -5.23 21.95
C GLY A 506 4.70 -4.84 20.47
N ASN A 507 5.80 -4.50 19.81
CA ASN A 507 5.84 -3.85 18.49
C ASN A 507 5.74 -4.82 17.28
N LYS A 508 4.93 -5.89 17.39
CA LYS A 508 4.83 -6.97 16.39
C LYS A 508 3.40 -7.10 15.88
N GLY A 509 3.27 -7.29 14.57
CA GLY A 509 1.97 -7.28 13.92
C GLY A 509 2.06 -7.12 12.41
N ALA A 510 0.93 -6.77 11.81
CA ALA A 510 0.83 -6.44 10.40
C ALA A 510 -0.09 -5.25 10.17
N VAL A 511 0.17 -4.54 9.08
CA VAL A 511 -0.73 -3.58 8.45
C VAL A 511 -1.01 -4.08 7.05
N GLY A 512 -2.19 -3.79 6.52
CA GLY A 512 -2.45 -4.06 5.12
C GLY A 512 -3.41 -3.08 4.48
N VAL A 513 -3.33 -3.04 3.16
CA VAL A 513 -4.10 -2.18 2.27
C VAL A 513 -4.59 -3.05 1.11
N SER A 514 -5.84 -2.87 0.70
CA SER A 514 -6.37 -3.49 -0.51
C SER A 514 -7.17 -2.49 -1.33
N PHE A 515 -7.23 -2.66 -2.64
CA PHE A 515 -8.04 -1.84 -3.54
C PHE A 515 -8.34 -2.60 -4.85
N LEU A 516 -9.28 -2.09 -5.64
CA LEU A 516 -9.44 -2.46 -7.04
C LEU A 516 -8.70 -1.46 -7.92
N PHE A 517 -7.90 -1.95 -8.86
CA PHE A 517 -7.44 -1.21 -10.03
C PHE A 517 -8.27 -1.68 -11.21
N ASN A 518 -9.15 -0.82 -11.72
CA ASN A 518 -10.17 -1.24 -12.69
C ASN A 518 -10.93 -2.48 -12.19
N GLY A 519 -10.87 -3.61 -12.92
CA GLY A 519 -11.51 -4.87 -12.55
C GLY A 519 -10.64 -5.80 -11.69
N THR A 520 -9.36 -5.47 -11.50
CA THR A 520 -8.38 -6.34 -10.83
C THR A 520 -8.23 -5.96 -9.37
N SER A 521 -8.27 -6.96 -8.48
CA SER A 521 -8.20 -6.74 -7.03
C SER A 521 -6.79 -6.99 -6.48
N PHE A 522 -6.30 -6.03 -5.71
CA PHE A 522 -4.97 -6.04 -5.09
C PHE A 522 -5.09 -6.06 -3.56
N GLY A 523 -4.26 -6.89 -2.92
CA GLY A 523 -4.02 -6.89 -1.48
C GLY A 523 -2.53 -6.76 -1.17
N PHE A 524 -2.18 -5.96 -0.18
CA PHE A 524 -0.81 -5.75 0.29
C PHE A 524 -0.76 -5.90 1.81
N ILE A 525 0.19 -6.69 2.31
CA ILE A 525 0.39 -6.94 3.74
C ILE A 525 1.86 -6.68 4.08
N ASN A 526 2.11 -5.71 4.97
CA ASN A 526 3.41 -5.44 5.55
C ASN A 526 3.40 -5.90 7.02
N CYS A 527 4.37 -6.71 7.43
CA CYS A 527 4.43 -7.20 8.80
C CYS A 527 5.82 -7.10 9.45
N HIS A 528 5.82 -7.23 10.77
CA HIS A 528 7.01 -7.38 11.59
C HIS A 528 6.76 -8.55 12.55
N LEU A 529 7.36 -9.71 12.25
CA LEU A 529 7.12 -10.95 12.99
C LEU A 529 8.11 -11.14 14.15
N ALA A 530 7.84 -12.13 15.01
CA ALA A 530 8.65 -12.39 16.20
C ALA A 530 10.14 -12.64 15.88
N SER A 531 11.04 -11.95 16.62
CA SER A 531 12.49 -12.02 16.41
C SER A 531 13.21 -13.04 17.29
N GLY A 532 14.24 -13.67 16.73
CA GLY A 532 15.04 -14.72 17.39
C GLY A 532 15.09 -15.99 16.56
N SER A 533 16.27 -16.61 16.46
CA SER A 533 16.45 -17.86 15.73
C SER A 533 15.58 -18.98 16.30
N GLU A 534 15.36 -18.98 17.62
CA GLU A 534 14.58 -19.95 18.36
C GLU A 534 13.05 -19.84 18.18
N LYS A 535 12.56 -18.79 17.50
CA LYS A 535 11.14 -18.41 17.49
C LYS A 535 10.40 -18.73 16.20
N THR A 536 10.86 -19.70 15.41
CA THR A 536 10.23 -20.12 14.15
C THR A 536 8.75 -20.43 14.34
N HIS A 537 8.40 -21.27 15.32
CA HIS A 537 7.00 -21.60 15.60
C HIS A 537 6.14 -20.37 15.94
N ARG A 538 6.70 -19.37 16.65
CA ARG A 538 5.98 -18.12 16.95
C ARG A 538 5.77 -17.28 15.69
N ARG A 539 6.70 -17.27 14.74
CA ARG A 539 6.51 -16.59 13.44
C ARG A 539 5.41 -17.26 12.62
N ASN A 540 5.36 -18.59 12.59
CA ASN A 540 4.27 -19.33 11.95
C ASN A 540 2.92 -18.98 12.59
N GLN A 541 2.85 -18.94 13.93
CA GLN A 541 1.64 -18.51 14.61
C GLN A 541 1.28 -17.05 14.30
N ASN A 542 2.26 -16.15 14.23
CA ASN A 542 2.00 -14.76 13.82
C ASN A 542 1.43 -14.69 12.40
N TYR A 543 1.95 -15.48 11.46
CA TYR A 543 1.40 -15.61 10.11
C TYR A 543 -0.07 -16.05 10.15
N SER A 544 -0.40 -17.13 10.87
CA SER A 544 -1.78 -17.61 11.01
C SER A 544 -2.69 -16.56 11.66
N ASP A 545 -2.24 -15.91 12.74
CA ASP A 545 -3.00 -14.86 13.44
C ASP A 545 -3.33 -13.69 12.49
N ILE A 546 -2.36 -13.25 11.68
CA ILE A 546 -2.55 -12.20 10.66
C ILE A 546 -3.53 -12.68 9.60
N LEU A 547 -3.35 -13.89 9.07
CA LEU A 547 -4.18 -14.45 8.02
C LEU A 547 -5.66 -14.52 8.42
N HIS A 548 -5.94 -14.88 9.66
CA HIS A 548 -7.32 -14.97 10.18
C HIS A 548 -7.92 -13.63 10.57
N SER A 549 -7.10 -12.69 11.05
CA SER A 549 -7.61 -11.48 11.70
C SER A 549 -7.58 -10.25 10.81
N LEU A 550 -6.77 -10.25 9.75
CA LEU A 550 -6.60 -9.07 8.90
C LEU A 550 -7.82 -8.93 7.98
N ALA A 551 -8.70 -8.00 8.32
CA ALA A 551 -9.95 -7.76 7.60
C ALA A 551 -9.74 -6.84 6.39
N LEU A 552 -9.33 -7.42 5.26
CA LEU A 552 -9.19 -6.73 3.97
C LEU A 552 -10.10 -7.31 2.89
N GLY A 553 -10.32 -6.52 1.83
CA GLY A 553 -11.07 -6.92 0.65
C GLY A 553 -12.59 -6.92 0.83
N ASP A 554 -13.27 -7.66 -0.06
CA ASP A 554 -14.71 -7.79 -0.07
C ASP A 554 -15.20 -8.51 1.20
N LYS A 555 -16.10 -7.86 1.95
CA LYS A 555 -16.65 -8.42 3.19
C LYS A 555 -17.52 -9.65 2.95
N HIS A 556 -18.11 -9.81 1.77
CA HIS A 556 -18.87 -11.02 1.42
C HIS A 556 -17.98 -12.23 1.26
N LEU A 557 -16.72 -12.00 0.89
CA LEU A 557 -15.69 -13.03 0.89
C LEU A 557 -15.10 -13.24 2.30
N GLY A 558 -15.73 -12.71 3.35
CA GLY A 558 -15.30 -12.85 4.74
C GLY A 558 -15.16 -14.31 5.21
N GLY A 559 -15.90 -15.24 4.59
CA GLY A 559 -15.79 -16.67 4.83
C GLY A 559 -14.64 -17.36 4.10
N PHE A 560 -13.99 -16.69 3.14
CA PHE A 560 -12.82 -17.19 2.45
C PHE A 560 -11.55 -16.77 3.19
N ASP A 561 -10.55 -17.64 3.15
CA ASP A 561 -9.19 -17.30 3.50
C ASP A 561 -8.72 -16.02 2.77
N LEU A 562 -8.01 -15.15 3.49
CA LEU A 562 -7.47 -13.90 2.95
C LEU A 562 -6.64 -14.13 1.67
N THR A 563 -5.98 -15.30 1.57
CA THR A 563 -5.18 -15.69 0.40
C THR A 563 -5.97 -15.89 -0.90
N LEU A 564 -7.31 -15.94 -0.84
CA LEU A 564 -8.17 -16.14 -2.01
C LEU A 564 -8.98 -14.89 -2.38
N ARG A 565 -8.99 -13.86 -1.54
CA ARG A 565 -9.85 -12.67 -1.72
C ARG A 565 -9.39 -11.69 -2.78
N PHE A 566 -8.15 -11.82 -3.26
CA PHE A 566 -7.54 -10.88 -4.20
C PHE A 566 -6.99 -11.60 -5.41
N THR A 567 -7.09 -10.96 -6.57
CA THR A 567 -6.46 -11.39 -7.81
C THR A 567 -4.95 -11.46 -7.64
N HIS A 568 -4.37 -10.44 -6.98
CA HIS A 568 -2.96 -10.43 -6.58
C HIS A 568 -2.84 -10.01 -5.10
N LEU A 569 -2.24 -10.88 -4.28
CA LEU A 569 -1.91 -10.62 -2.88
C LEU A 569 -0.40 -10.61 -2.70
N PHE A 570 0.15 -9.48 -2.25
CA PHE A 570 1.55 -9.32 -1.89
C PHE A 570 1.70 -9.31 -0.36
N TRP A 571 2.61 -10.13 0.16
CA TRP A 571 2.93 -10.19 1.58
C TRP A 571 4.43 -10.02 1.78
N PHE A 572 4.79 -8.97 2.52
CA PHE A 572 6.17 -8.56 2.72
C PHE A 572 6.40 -8.04 4.13
N GLY A 573 7.66 -7.75 4.44
CA GLY A 573 8.03 -7.16 5.73
C GLY A 573 9.33 -7.72 6.29
N ASP A 574 9.59 -7.39 7.55
CA ASP A 574 10.58 -8.08 8.38
C ASP A 574 9.93 -9.34 8.96
N LEU A 575 10.02 -10.43 8.18
CA LEU A 575 9.49 -11.73 8.54
C LEU A 575 10.35 -12.41 9.62
N ASN A 576 11.57 -11.94 9.85
CA ASN A 576 12.45 -12.35 10.96
C ASN A 576 12.84 -13.85 10.99
N TYR A 577 12.61 -14.61 9.92
CA TYR A 577 13.17 -15.97 9.78
C TYR A 577 14.69 -15.89 9.65
N ARG A 578 15.38 -16.91 10.18
CA ARG A 578 16.84 -16.93 10.34
C ARG A 578 17.47 -18.11 9.63
N LEU A 579 18.78 -18.06 9.45
CA LEU A 579 19.58 -19.22 9.04
C LEU A 579 19.83 -20.14 10.24
N ASP A 580 19.64 -21.44 10.06
CA ASP A 580 19.95 -22.47 11.05
C ASP A 580 21.34 -23.08 10.78
N MET A 581 22.38 -22.27 10.96
CA MET A 581 23.78 -22.61 10.68
C MET A 581 24.73 -21.81 11.59
N ASP A 582 25.95 -22.32 11.80
CA ASP A 582 26.97 -21.59 12.56
C ASP A 582 27.38 -20.30 11.85
N VAL A 583 27.71 -19.27 12.63
CA VAL A 583 28.04 -17.95 12.11
C VAL A 583 29.28 -17.95 11.21
N GLN A 584 30.30 -18.76 11.51
CA GLN A 584 31.54 -18.79 10.72
C GLN A 584 31.31 -19.41 9.33
N ASP A 585 30.49 -20.47 9.28
CA ASP A 585 30.10 -21.10 8.03
C ASP A 585 29.24 -20.16 7.19
N ILE A 586 28.29 -19.45 7.82
CA ILE A 586 27.48 -18.42 7.15
C ILE A 586 28.38 -17.35 6.53
N LEU A 587 29.30 -16.77 7.31
CA LEU A 587 30.21 -15.73 6.82
C LEU A 587 31.09 -16.24 5.67
N THR A 588 31.55 -17.49 5.74
CA THR A 588 32.34 -18.13 4.68
C THR A 588 31.55 -18.21 3.37
N HIS A 589 30.30 -18.69 3.42
CA HIS A 589 29.45 -18.76 2.23
C HIS A 589 29.07 -17.37 1.70
N VAL A 590 28.83 -16.38 2.57
CA VAL A 590 28.54 -15.00 2.15
C VAL A 590 29.72 -14.39 1.41
N VAL A 591 30.95 -14.54 1.90
CA VAL A 591 32.16 -14.05 1.23
C VAL A 591 32.35 -14.70 -0.14
N LYS A 592 32.04 -16.00 -0.25
CA LYS A 592 32.10 -16.74 -1.53
C LYS A 592 30.88 -16.49 -2.44
N LYS A 593 29.87 -15.77 -1.98
CA LYS A 593 28.57 -15.57 -2.65
C LYS A 593 27.85 -16.90 -2.96
N GLU A 594 28.03 -17.91 -2.10
CA GLU A 594 27.41 -19.24 -2.22
C GLU A 594 26.02 -19.26 -1.55
N PHE A 595 25.09 -18.40 -1.98
CA PHE A 595 23.81 -18.20 -1.29
C PHE A 595 22.88 -19.42 -1.32
N GLN A 596 22.97 -20.27 -2.34
CA GLN A 596 22.15 -21.49 -2.43
C GLN A 596 22.36 -22.45 -1.26
N ALA A 597 23.60 -22.59 -0.76
CA ALA A 597 23.90 -23.41 0.40
C ALA A 597 23.25 -22.86 1.68
N LEU A 598 23.13 -21.53 1.79
CA LEU A 598 22.49 -20.86 2.91
C LEU A 598 20.96 -20.92 2.82
N LEU A 599 20.39 -20.80 1.61
CA LEU A 599 18.95 -20.90 1.39
C LEU A 599 18.39 -22.28 1.76
N ALA A 600 19.21 -23.35 1.61
CA ALA A 600 18.86 -24.70 2.06
C ALA A 600 18.63 -24.83 3.58
N VAL A 601 19.14 -23.88 4.36
CA VAL A 601 18.96 -23.81 5.83
C VAL A 601 18.19 -22.56 6.28
N ASP A 602 17.58 -21.83 5.33
CA ASP A 602 16.72 -20.69 5.63
C ASP A 602 15.40 -21.19 6.22
N GLN A 603 15.06 -20.71 7.41
CA GLN A 603 13.86 -21.17 8.12
C GLN A 603 12.57 -20.88 7.37
N LEU A 604 12.48 -19.78 6.59
CA LEU A 604 11.27 -19.51 5.80
C LEU A 604 11.13 -20.54 4.68
N SER A 605 12.20 -20.78 3.92
CA SER A 605 12.23 -21.81 2.87
C SER A 605 11.84 -23.19 3.43
N LEU A 606 12.44 -23.60 4.54
CA LEU A 606 12.17 -24.90 5.17
C LEU A 606 10.73 -25.02 5.70
N GLU A 607 10.16 -23.96 6.27
CA GLU A 607 8.78 -24.01 6.79
C GLU A 607 7.72 -23.91 5.66
N ARG A 608 8.06 -23.26 4.53
CA ARG A 608 7.26 -23.31 3.29
C ARG A 608 7.27 -24.70 2.66
N GLU A 609 8.44 -25.34 2.56
CA GLU A 609 8.58 -26.71 2.04
C GLU A 609 7.78 -27.72 2.88
N LYS A 610 7.73 -27.51 4.20
CA LYS A 610 6.89 -28.30 5.13
C LYS A 610 5.41 -27.91 5.10
N ASN A 611 4.98 -27.03 4.21
CA ASN A 611 3.60 -26.54 4.08
C ASN A 611 3.00 -25.92 5.36
N LYS A 612 3.83 -25.28 6.21
CA LYS A 612 3.36 -24.69 7.47
C LYS A 612 3.00 -23.21 7.38
N VAL A 613 3.58 -22.50 6.41
CA VAL A 613 3.40 -21.05 6.21
C VAL A 613 3.48 -20.71 4.74
N PHE A 614 2.84 -19.62 4.33
CA PHE A 614 2.91 -19.07 2.96
C PHE A 614 2.66 -20.14 1.88
N LEU A 615 1.68 -21.00 2.13
CA LEU A 615 1.33 -22.09 1.24
C LEU A 615 0.92 -21.58 -0.14
N ARG A 616 1.60 -22.08 -1.18
CA ARG A 616 1.41 -21.68 -2.59
C ARG A 616 1.66 -20.19 -2.86
N PHE A 617 2.43 -19.51 -2.00
CA PHE A 617 3.01 -18.21 -2.36
C PHE A 617 4.30 -18.45 -3.15
N SER A 618 4.52 -17.57 -4.13
CA SER A 618 5.77 -17.42 -4.85
C SER A 618 6.67 -16.40 -4.15
N GLU A 619 7.97 -16.55 -4.35
CA GLU A 619 9.01 -15.63 -3.90
C GLU A 619 10.06 -15.58 -5.03
N GLY A 620 10.65 -14.41 -5.28
CA GLY A 620 11.66 -14.27 -6.33
C GLY A 620 12.96 -14.94 -5.92
N ASP A 621 13.82 -15.23 -6.89
CA ASP A 621 15.11 -15.85 -6.61
C ASP A 621 16.01 -14.93 -5.79
N ILE A 622 16.48 -15.45 -4.65
CA ILE A 622 17.36 -14.70 -3.75
C ILE A 622 18.80 -14.86 -4.23
N SER A 623 19.28 -13.84 -4.93
CA SER A 623 20.67 -13.72 -5.42
C SER A 623 21.46 -12.60 -4.72
N PHE A 624 20.92 -12.06 -3.63
CA PHE A 624 21.53 -11.01 -2.80
C PHE A 624 21.92 -11.54 -1.41
N PRO A 625 22.92 -10.95 -0.73
CA PRO A 625 23.37 -11.43 0.58
C PRO A 625 22.31 -11.22 1.68
N PRO A 626 22.45 -11.88 2.84
CA PRO A 626 21.57 -11.66 3.98
C PRO A 626 21.43 -10.18 4.35
N THR A 627 20.20 -9.71 4.51
CA THR A 627 19.89 -8.28 4.70
C THR A 627 20.09 -7.80 6.14
N TYR A 628 20.27 -8.75 7.06
CA TYR A 628 20.46 -8.56 8.49
C TYR A 628 21.61 -9.44 8.97
N ARG A 629 22.43 -9.10 9.96
CA ARG A 629 22.48 -7.85 10.73
C ARG A 629 23.76 -7.09 10.43
N TYR A 630 23.66 -5.95 9.76
CA TYR A 630 24.82 -5.12 9.45
C TYR A 630 25.23 -4.22 10.62
N GLU A 631 26.50 -3.83 10.62
CA GLU A 631 26.94 -2.64 11.35
C GLU A 631 26.31 -1.39 10.72
N ARG A 632 25.89 -0.41 11.52
CA ARG A 632 25.36 0.85 10.97
C ARG A 632 26.50 1.70 10.42
N GLY A 633 26.29 2.31 9.26
CA GLY A 633 27.29 3.13 8.58
C GLY A 633 28.12 2.40 7.51
N THR A 634 28.09 1.06 7.47
CA THR A 634 28.78 0.26 6.44
C THR A 634 27.97 -1.00 6.11
N ARG A 635 28.15 -1.56 4.90
CA ARG A 635 27.67 -2.91 4.52
C ARG A 635 28.80 -3.95 4.41
N ASP A 636 30.02 -3.60 4.82
CA ASP A 636 31.17 -4.50 4.76
C ASP A 636 31.17 -5.53 5.90
N THR A 637 30.49 -5.21 7.01
CA THR A 637 30.59 -5.97 8.26
C THR A 637 29.22 -6.37 8.81
N TYR A 638 29.06 -7.66 9.13
CA TYR A 638 27.94 -8.17 9.92
C TYR A 638 28.24 -8.16 11.42
N VAL A 639 27.29 -7.67 12.21
CA VAL A 639 27.34 -7.66 13.68
C VAL A 639 26.41 -8.71 14.24
N TRP A 640 26.96 -9.87 14.56
CA TRP A 640 26.19 -11.03 15.03
C TRP A 640 26.15 -11.18 16.55
N GLN A 641 27.04 -10.52 17.28
CA GLN A 641 27.02 -10.48 18.75
C GLN A 641 26.19 -9.28 19.24
N LYS A 642 25.19 -9.53 20.09
CA LYS A 642 24.40 -8.47 20.74
C LYS A 642 24.38 -8.67 22.25
N SER A 643 25.13 -7.84 22.96
CA SER A 643 25.07 -7.77 24.43
C SER A 643 23.69 -7.31 24.89
N LYS A 644 23.07 -8.08 25.78
CA LYS A 644 21.85 -7.73 26.50
C LYS A 644 22.08 -7.88 28.01
N PRO A 645 21.26 -7.25 28.86
CA PRO A 645 21.30 -7.48 30.31
C PRO A 645 21.16 -8.96 30.69
N THR A 646 20.46 -9.75 29.87
CA THR A 646 20.25 -11.20 30.04
C THR A 646 21.39 -12.08 29.50
N GLY A 647 22.50 -11.48 29.04
CA GLY A 647 23.63 -12.17 28.43
C GLY A 647 23.85 -11.84 26.94
N MET A 648 24.81 -12.55 26.32
CA MET A 648 25.14 -12.40 24.90
C MET A 648 24.09 -13.11 24.04
N ARG A 649 23.44 -12.39 23.11
CA ARG A 649 22.56 -12.98 22.10
C ARG A 649 23.27 -13.02 20.75
N ILE A 650 23.32 -14.19 20.14
CA ILE A 650 23.82 -14.38 18.78
C ILE A 650 22.67 -14.13 17.79
N ASN A 651 22.88 -13.25 16.82
CA ASN A 651 21.99 -13.00 15.69
C ASN A 651 22.82 -13.17 14.42
N VAL A 652 22.87 -14.40 13.91
CA VAL A 652 23.59 -14.71 12.67
C VAL A 652 23.04 -13.90 11.49
N PRO A 653 23.85 -13.67 10.44
CA PRO A 653 23.33 -13.08 9.21
C PRO A 653 22.11 -13.86 8.69
N SER A 654 21.06 -13.17 8.25
CA SER A 654 19.80 -13.79 7.81
C SER A 654 19.01 -12.91 6.83
N TRP A 655 18.24 -13.55 5.94
CA TRP A 655 17.24 -12.89 5.10
C TRP A 655 15.94 -12.69 5.88
N CYS A 656 15.95 -11.68 6.75
CA CYS A 656 14.79 -11.30 7.55
C CYS A 656 13.71 -10.59 6.71
N ASP A 657 14.14 -9.82 5.72
CA ASP A 657 13.30 -8.89 4.96
C ASP A 657 12.90 -9.53 3.61
N ARG A 658 11.61 -9.78 3.39
CA ARG A 658 11.13 -10.65 2.30
C ARG A 658 9.92 -10.07 1.57
N VAL A 659 9.73 -10.46 0.30
CA VAL A 659 8.55 -10.13 -0.51
C VAL A 659 8.04 -11.40 -1.18
N LEU A 660 6.82 -11.80 -0.85
CA LEU A 660 6.13 -12.95 -1.42
C LEU A 660 4.82 -12.51 -2.08
N TRP A 661 4.34 -13.27 -3.05
CA TRP A 661 3.04 -13.01 -3.68
C TRP A 661 2.26 -14.29 -3.95
N LYS A 662 0.94 -14.16 -4.02
CA LYS A 662 0.03 -15.21 -4.48
C LYS A 662 -0.99 -14.56 -5.40
N SER A 663 -1.24 -15.18 -6.54
CA SER A 663 -2.20 -14.68 -7.52
C SER A 663 -3.22 -15.76 -7.87
N HIS A 664 -4.38 -15.33 -8.36
CA HIS A 664 -5.38 -16.25 -8.92
C HIS A 664 -4.80 -17.01 -10.13
N PRO A 665 -5.28 -18.23 -10.42
CA PRO A 665 -4.78 -19.02 -11.54
C PRO A 665 -4.97 -18.27 -12.86
N GLU A 666 -4.05 -18.48 -13.81
CA GLU A 666 -4.09 -17.88 -15.17
C GLU A 666 -4.15 -16.36 -15.19
N THR A 667 -3.57 -15.72 -14.18
CA THR A 667 -3.33 -14.28 -14.16
C THR A 667 -1.87 -13.99 -14.47
N HIS A 668 -1.61 -12.91 -15.20
CA HIS A 668 -0.25 -12.49 -15.54
C HIS A 668 0.39 -11.79 -14.35
N VAL A 669 1.49 -12.35 -13.85
CA VAL A 669 2.36 -11.72 -12.86
C VAL A 669 3.79 -12.19 -13.08
N VAL A 670 4.68 -11.25 -13.35
CA VAL A 670 6.11 -11.52 -13.53
C VAL A 670 6.90 -10.67 -12.55
N CYS A 671 7.84 -11.28 -11.84
CA CYS A 671 8.75 -10.57 -10.96
C CYS A 671 9.97 -10.11 -11.77
N ASN A 672 10.09 -8.81 -11.99
CA ASN A 672 11.14 -8.22 -12.85
C ASN A 672 12.40 -7.85 -12.06
N SER A 673 12.28 -7.67 -10.75
CA SER A 673 13.44 -7.45 -9.87
C SER A 673 13.15 -7.95 -8.48
N TYR A 674 14.19 -8.45 -7.82
CA TYR A 674 14.16 -8.79 -6.40
C TYR A 674 15.58 -8.70 -5.82
N GLY A 675 15.78 -7.74 -4.92
CA GLY A 675 17.11 -7.40 -4.45
C GLY A 675 17.12 -6.53 -3.20
N CYS A 676 18.31 -6.12 -2.79
CA CYS A 676 18.52 -5.21 -1.68
C CYS A 676 19.50 -4.09 -2.02
N THR A 677 19.39 -2.95 -1.36
CA THR A 677 20.37 -1.87 -1.52
C THR A 677 21.62 -2.12 -0.68
N ASP A 678 22.76 -1.58 -1.13
CA ASP A 678 24.07 -1.66 -0.48
C ASP A 678 24.64 -0.29 -0.06
N ASP A 679 23.96 0.81 -0.43
CA ASP A 679 24.35 2.19 -0.13
C ASP A 679 23.55 2.84 1.01
N ILE A 680 22.40 2.25 1.41
CA ILE A 680 21.58 2.73 2.52
C ILE A 680 22.00 2.05 3.82
N VAL A 681 22.75 2.79 4.65
CA VAL A 681 23.48 2.25 5.81
C VAL A 681 23.00 2.73 7.18
N THR A 682 21.89 3.47 7.25
CA THR A 682 21.41 4.02 8.54
C THR A 682 20.89 2.95 9.49
N SER A 683 20.32 1.87 8.94
CA SER A 683 19.78 0.73 9.69
C SER A 683 20.76 -0.45 9.74
N ASP A 684 20.56 -1.34 10.71
CA ASP A 684 21.18 -2.67 10.75
C ASP A 684 20.52 -3.69 9.79
N HIS A 685 19.51 -3.24 9.03
CA HIS A 685 18.96 -3.93 7.87
C HIS A 685 19.20 -3.14 6.57
N SER A 686 19.40 -3.84 5.47
CA SER A 686 19.31 -3.25 4.12
C SER A 686 17.86 -3.22 3.61
N PRO A 687 17.40 -2.11 3.00
CA PRO A 687 16.14 -2.08 2.26
C PRO A 687 16.08 -3.15 1.18
N VAL A 688 14.92 -3.81 1.06
CA VAL A 688 14.62 -4.80 0.01
C VAL A 688 13.57 -4.23 -0.93
N PHE A 689 13.74 -4.50 -2.22
CA PHE A 689 12.81 -4.12 -3.29
C PHE A 689 12.42 -5.34 -4.11
N ALA A 690 11.19 -5.32 -4.61
CA ALA A 690 10.72 -6.21 -5.67
C ALA A 690 9.83 -5.44 -6.63
N THR A 691 9.97 -5.68 -7.93
CA THR A 691 9.09 -5.09 -8.95
C THR A 691 8.37 -6.15 -9.74
N PHE A 692 7.15 -5.83 -10.14
CA PHE A 692 6.26 -6.76 -10.82
C PHE A 692 5.63 -6.12 -12.04
N GLU A 693 5.53 -6.89 -13.11
CA GLU A 693 4.59 -6.64 -14.19
C GLU A 693 3.32 -7.44 -13.90
N VAL A 694 2.17 -6.77 -13.93
CA VAL A 694 0.89 -7.36 -13.50
C VAL A 694 -0.18 -7.12 -14.55
N GLY A 695 -0.85 -8.19 -14.98
CA GLY A 695 -2.02 -8.13 -15.85
C GLY A 695 -3.21 -7.52 -15.14
N VAL A 696 -3.82 -6.51 -15.77
CA VAL A 696 -5.03 -5.86 -15.26
C VAL A 696 -6.16 -5.93 -16.27
N THR A 697 -7.37 -6.07 -15.75
CA THR A 697 -8.59 -6.18 -16.55
C THR A 697 -9.28 -4.82 -16.52
N SER A 698 -9.65 -4.30 -17.70
CA SER A 698 -10.53 -3.12 -17.78
C SER A 698 -11.86 -3.44 -17.10
N GLN A 699 -12.52 -2.45 -16.48
CA GLN A 699 -13.90 -2.69 -16.06
C GLN A 699 -14.76 -2.72 -17.33
N PHE A 700 -15.17 -3.93 -17.72
CA PHE A 700 -15.70 -4.21 -19.04
C PHE A 700 -17.01 -3.45 -19.31
N VAL A 701 -17.07 -2.79 -20.47
CA VAL A 701 -18.27 -2.15 -21.00
C VAL A 701 -18.74 -2.95 -22.22
N PRO A 702 -19.98 -3.48 -22.22
CA PRO A 702 -20.53 -4.23 -23.36
C PRO A 702 -20.54 -3.40 -24.64
N LYS A 703 -20.13 -4.02 -25.76
CA LYS A 703 -20.21 -3.42 -27.11
C LYS A 703 -21.67 -3.23 -27.57
N GLU A 704 -22.63 -3.94 -26.95
CA GLU A 704 -24.06 -3.87 -27.23
C GLU A 704 -24.86 -3.48 -25.97
N ALA A 705 -25.86 -2.59 -26.13
CA ALA A 705 -26.68 -2.11 -25.01
C ALA A 705 -27.44 -3.26 -24.30
N PRO A 706 -27.55 -3.24 -22.96
CA PRO A 706 -28.31 -4.25 -22.22
C PRO A 706 -29.79 -4.23 -22.63
N GLY A 707 -30.25 -5.27 -23.34
CA GLY A 707 -31.69 -5.51 -23.62
C GLY A 707 -32.13 -5.54 -25.09
N SER A 708 -31.21 -5.60 -26.06
CA SER A 708 -31.55 -5.63 -27.50
C SER A 708 -31.99 -7.01 -28.06
N SER A 709 -31.90 -8.11 -27.32
CA SER A 709 -32.47 -9.41 -27.75
C SER A 709 -32.88 -10.33 -26.57
N PRO A 710 -33.87 -11.22 -26.76
CA PRO A 710 -34.31 -12.19 -25.75
C PRO A 710 -33.65 -13.59 -25.87
N GLU A 711 -32.38 -13.69 -26.29
CA GLU A 711 -31.70 -15.00 -26.47
C GLU A 711 -30.47 -15.22 -25.58
N ALA A 712 -30.18 -16.51 -25.36
CA ALA A 712 -29.47 -17.14 -24.23
C ALA A 712 -28.29 -16.34 -23.63
N LEU A 713 -28.38 -16.10 -22.32
CA LEU A 713 -27.27 -15.62 -21.50
C LEU A 713 -26.13 -16.65 -21.56
N ALA A 714 -24.88 -16.19 -21.48
CA ALA A 714 -23.78 -17.10 -21.23
C ALA A 714 -24.09 -17.92 -19.97
N CYS A 715 -23.61 -19.16 -19.91
CA CYS A 715 -23.83 -20.01 -18.75
C CYS A 715 -22.61 -20.86 -18.45
N ILE A 716 -22.42 -21.14 -17.16
CA ILE A 716 -21.39 -22.03 -16.64
C ILE A 716 -22.09 -23.30 -16.18
N GLU A 717 -21.67 -24.43 -16.73
CA GLU A 717 -22.27 -25.74 -16.50
C GLU A 717 -21.24 -26.75 -16.04
N TRP A 718 -21.74 -27.79 -15.35
CA TRP A 718 -20.94 -28.80 -14.71
C TRP A 718 -21.41 -30.19 -15.13
N GLU A 719 -20.49 -31.10 -15.41
CA GLU A 719 -20.85 -32.52 -15.58
C GLU A 719 -20.77 -33.26 -14.24
N SER A 720 -19.69 -33.03 -13.49
CA SER A 720 -19.49 -33.57 -12.14
C SER A 720 -18.44 -32.77 -11.37
N ILE A 721 -18.50 -32.87 -10.03
CA ILE A 721 -17.45 -32.40 -9.12
C ILE A 721 -17.19 -33.51 -8.10
N GLU A 722 -15.91 -33.81 -7.86
CA GLU A 722 -15.42 -34.70 -6.80
C GLU A 722 -14.48 -33.94 -5.87
N VAL A 723 -14.67 -34.12 -4.57
CA VAL A 723 -13.87 -33.47 -3.52
C VAL A 723 -13.29 -34.54 -2.59
N ILE A 724 -12.04 -34.38 -2.19
CA ILE A 724 -11.44 -35.11 -1.08
C ILE A 724 -11.13 -34.11 0.04
N LEU A 725 -11.66 -34.36 1.24
CA LEU A 725 -11.39 -33.55 2.44
C LEU A 725 -10.57 -34.33 3.45
N LYS A 726 -9.61 -33.67 4.09
CA LYS A 726 -8.91 -34.13 5.31
C LYS A 726 -9.82 -33.86 6.50
N THR A 727 -10.64 -34.83 6.87
CA THR A 727 -11.56 -34.70 8.00
C THR A 727 -11.95 -36.05 8.57
N THR A 728 -12.22 -36.09 9.87
CA THR A 728 -12.86 -37.23 10.54
C THR A 728 -14.38 -37.10 10.55
N SER A 729 -14.92 -35.94 10.16
CA SER A 729 -16.35 -35.71 10.01
C SER A 729 -16.92 -36.58 8.89
N ARG A 730 -18.19 -36.95 9.02
CA ARG A 730 -18.95 -37.65 7.99
C ARG A 730 -20.18 -36.86 7.55
N SER A 731 -20.26 -35.58 7.90
CA SER A 731 -21.37 -34.72 7.51
C SER A 731 -21.42 -34.60 5.98
N LYS A 732 -22.64 -34.55 5.44
CA LYS A 732 -22.83 -34.16 4.04
C LYS A 732 -22.36 -32.73 3.81
N CYS A 733 -21.99 -32.42 2.57
CA CYS A 733 -21.53 -31.11 2.16
C CYS A 733 -22.33 -30.55 0.99
N TYR A 734 -22.22 -29.24 0.82
CA TYR A 734 -22.66 -28.49 -0.35
C TYR A 734 -21.55 -27.52 -0.78
N ILE A 735 -21.66 -26.98 -1.99
CA ILE A 735 -20.70 -26.03 -2.57
C ILE A 735 -21.37 -24.67 -2.72
N GLU A 736 -20.70 -23.62 -2.28
CA GLU A 736 -21.05 -22.23 -2.63
C GLU A 736 -20.15 -21.73 -3.76
N PHE A 737 -20.74 -21.06 -4.74
CA PHE A 737 -20.06 -20.48 -5.90
C PHE A 737 -20.13 -18.95 -5.82
N HIS A 738 -18.98 -18.30 -5.72
CA HIS A 738 -18.83 -16.86 -5.59
C HIS A 738 -18.01 -16.31 -6.75
N SER A 739 -18.42 -15.19 -7.34
CA SER A 739 -17.64 -14.46 -8.34
C SER A 739 -18.22 -13.07 -8.59
N TYR A 740 -17.37 -12.14 -9.04
CA TYR A 740 -17.81 -10.82 -9.51
C TYR A 740 -18.65 -10.90 -10.79
N CYS A 741 -18.58 -12.01 -11.53
CA CYS A 741 -19.39 -12.21 -12.72
C CYS A 741 -20.80 -12.74 -12.43
N LEU A 742 -21.15 -13.01 -11.17
CA LEU A 742 -22.47 -13.50 -10.77
C LEU A 742 -23.26 -12.40 -10.07
N GLU A 743 -24.58 -12.34 -10.29
CA GLU A 743 -25.44 -11.40 -9.56
C GLU A 743 -25.43 -11.71 -8.05
N GLU A 744 -25.51 -12.98 -7.69
CA GLU A 744 -25.49 -13.45 -6.30
C GLU A 744 -24.75 -14.79 -6.20
N MET A 745 -24.30 -15.12 -4.98
CA MET A 745 -23.74 -16.43 -4.69
C MET A 745 -24.77 -17.54 -4.99
N GLN A 746 -24.31 -18.59 -5.65
CA GLN A 746 -25.14 -19.76 -5.95
C GLN A 746 -24.71 -20.95 -5.09
N ARG A 747 -25.63 -21.87 -4.83
CA ARG A 747 -25.39 -23.04 -3.97
C ARG A 747 -25.74 -24.33 -4.71
N SER A 748 -24.93 -25.38 -4.53
CA SER A 748 -25.28 -26.74 -4.95
C SER A 748 -26.31 -27.39 -4.02
N GLY A 749 -26.89 -28.50 -4.48
CA GLY A 749 -27.48 -29.50 -3.60
C GLY A 749 -26.42 -30.22 -2.75
N GLU A 750 -26.87 -31.13 -1.90
CA GLU A 750 -25.98 -32.00 -1.11
C GLU A 750 -25.19 -32.94 -2.01
N ASN A 751 -24.01 -33.38 -1.55
CA ASN A 751 -23.26 -34.43 -2.22
C ASN A 751 -24.11 -35.71 -2.33
N THR A 752 -24.01 -36.37 -3.48
CA THR A 752 -24.73 -37.61 -3.80
C THR A 752 -23.92 -38.86 -3.51
N VAL A 753 -22.59 -38.74 -3.54
CA VAL A 753 -21.65 -39.84 -3.28
C VAL A 753 -20.80 -39.45 -2.08
N GLN A 754 -20.52 -40.42 -1.21
CA GLN A 754 -19.65 -40.27 -0.05
C GLN A 754 -18.89 -41.58 0.21
N ASN A 755 -17.58 -41.49 0.39
CA ASN A 755 -16.71 -42.62 0.76
C ASN A 755 -15.74 -42.17 1.87
N CYS A 756 -15.56 -43.03 2.88
CA CYS A 756 -14.67 -42.80 4.03
C CYS A 756 -13.77 -44.01 4.34
N ASP A 757 -13.43 -44.81 3.32
CA ASP A 757 -12.63 -46.04 3.44
C ASP A 757 -11.20 -45.76 3.90
N ILE A 758 -10.67 -44.57 3.62
CA ILE A 758 -9.37 -44.11 4.09
C ILE A 758 -9.55 -43.31 5.39
N PRO A 759 -8.96 -43.75 6.51
CA PRO A 759 -9.02 -43.02 7.77
C PRO A 759 -8.50 -41.58 7.64
N GLY A 760 -9.28 -40.62 8.14
CA GLY A 760 -8.93 -39.19 8.11
C GLY A 760 -9.25 -38.48 6.79
N PHE A 761 -9.79 -39.18 5.80
CA PHE A 761 -10.21 -38.60 4.52
C PHE A 761 -11.68 -38.90 4.21
N LEU A 762 -12.33 -37.92 3.58
CA LEU A 762 -13.71 -38.00 3.14
C LEU A 762 -13.78 -37.65 1.66
N LYS A 763 -14.14 -38.62 0.81
CA LYS A 763 -14.39 -38.40 -0.62
C LYS A 763 -15.88 -38.11 -0.83
N LEU A 764 -16.18 -37.06 -1.57
CA LEU A 764 -17.52 -36.54 -1.84
C LEU A 764 -17.72 -36.34 -3.35
N GLY A 765 -18.93 -36.57 -3.86
CA GLY A 765 -19.23 -36.41 -5.29
C GLY A 765 -20.60 -35.79 -5.57
N TRP A 766 -20.64 -34.90 -6.56
CA TRP A 766 -21.84 -34.24 -7.10
C TRP A 766 -21.99 -34.56 -8.58
N SER A 767 -23.16 -35.08 -8.96
CA SER A 767 -23.59 -35.15 -10.36
C SER A 767 -24.11 -33.79 -10.86
N SER A 768 -24.11 -33.56 -12.17
CA SER A 768 -24.72 -32.38 -12.81
C SER A 768 -26.11 -31.99 -12.29
N LYS A 769 -26.99 -32.95 -11.96
CA LYS A 769 -28.35 -32.70 -11.42
C LYS A 769 -28.38 -31.95 -10.09
N HIS A 770 -27.28 -31.96 -9.34
CA HIS A 770 -27.15 -31.34 -8.03
C HIS A 770 -26.29 -30.07 -8.07
N LEU A 771 -25.81 -29.68 -9.25
CA LEU A 771 -24.97 -28.50 -9.46
C LEU A 771 -25.80 -27.42 -10.20
N PRO A 772 -25.71 -26.15 -9.78
CA PRO A 772 -26.47 -25.08 -10.41
C PRO A 772 -25.84 -24.70 -11.75
N VAL A 773 -26.68 -24.33 -12.72
CA VAL A 773 -26.21 -23.60 -13.90
C VAL A 773 -25.99 -22.14 -13.48
N LEU A 774 -24.75 -21.66 -13.57
CA LEU A 774 -24.44 -20.28 -13.20
C LEU A 774 -24.66 -19.37 -14.41
N ASN A 775 -25.25 -18.20 -14.19
CA ASN A 775 -25.55 -17.24 -15.25
C ASN A 775 -24.74 -15.96 -15.03
N PRO A 776 -23.63 -15.77 -15.75
CA PRO A 776 -22.85 -14.54 -15.65
C PRO A 776 -23.65 -13.30 -16.06
N ILE A 777 -23.32 -12.16 -15.43
CA ILE A 777 -23.97 -10.87 -15.66
C ILE A 777 -23.77 -10.40 -17.11
N LEU A 778 -22.59 -10.68 -17.68
CA LEU A 778 -22.22 -10.30 -19.05
C LEU A 778 -21.79 -11.54 -19.83
N PRO A 779 -22.27 -11.70 -21.08
CA PRO A 779 -22.00 -12.89 -21.88
C PRO A 779 -20.74 -12.77 -22.75
N ASP A 780 -20.07 -11.64 -22.73
CA ASP A 780 -18.94 -11.35 -23.61
C ASP A 780 -17.73 -12.24 -23.27
N LEU A 781 -17.13 -12.85 -24.31
CA LEU A 781 -16.04 -13.80 -24.15
C LEU A 781 -14.80 -13.17 -23.50
N GLU A 782 -14.47 -11.95 -23.91
CA GLU A 782 -13.37 -11.15 -23.34
C GLU A 782 -13.57 -10.96 -21.82
N TYR A 783 -14.77 -10.54 -21.41
CA TYR A 783 -15.09 -10.37 -19.99
C TYR A 783 -14.98 -11.69 -19.22
N LEU A 784 -15.58 -12.76 -19.73
CA LEU A 784 -15.64 -14.07 -19.06
C LEU A 784 -14.27 -14.75 -18.96
N GLY A 785 -13.40 -14.55 -19.96
CA GLY A 785 -12.03 -15.05 -19.94
C GLY A 785 -11.16 -14.42 -18.85
N ASP A 786 -11.60 -13.31 -18.28
CA ASP A 786 -10.89 -12.60 -17.21
C ASP A 786 -11.42 -12.95 -15.81
N GLN A 787 -12.47 -13.77 -15.71
CA GLN A 787 -13.14 -14.04 -14.43
C GLN A 787 -12.65 -15.33 -13.76
N HIS A 788 -12.86 -15.35 -12.45
CA HIS A 788 -12.60 -16.50 -11.59
C HIS A 788 -13.84 -16.88 -10.78
N LEU A 789 -13.98 -18.16 -10.46
CA LEU A 789 -14.96 -18.69 -9.51
C LEU A 789 -14.26 -19.09 -8.21
N LEU A 790 -14.72 -18.53 -7.10
CA LEU A 790 -14.35 -18.95 -5.76
C LEU A 790 -15.36 -19.99 -5.27
N LEU A 791 -14.87 -21.17 -4.88
CA LEU A 791 -15.69 -22.26 -4.34
C LEU A 791 -15.41 -22.42 -2.86
N SER A 792 -16.46 -22.66 -2.06
CA SER A 792 -16.34 -23.04 -0.64
C SER A 792 -17.17 -24.29 -0.38
N ILE A 793 -16.51 -25.33 0.15
CA ILE A 793 -17.13 -26.62 0.46
C ILE A 793 -17.57 -26.57 1.92
N LYS A 794 -18.87 -26.59 2.16
CA LYS A 794 -19.45 -26.40 3.49
C LYS A 794 -20.21 -27.61 3.99
N GLY A 795 -20.10 -27.89 5.28
CA GLY A 795 -20.93 -28.89 5.96
C GLY A 795 -22.38 -28.45 6.00
N VAL A 796 -23.31 -29.36 5.72
CA VAL A 796 -24.77 -29.09 5.78
C VAL A 796 -25.21 -28.74 7.20
N GLU A 797 -24.65 -29.40 8.20
CA GLU A 797 -25.02 -29.22 9.61
C GLU A 797 -24.26 -28.06 10.27
N SER A 798 -22.95 -27.96 10.05
CA SER A 798 -22.12 -26.92 10.67
C SER A 798 -22.25 -25.57 9.99
N CYS A 799 -22.61 -25.54 8.70
CA CYS A 799 -22.49 -24.37 7.81
C CYS A 799 -21.06 -23.78 7.75
N GLU A 800 -20.07 -24.52 8.25
CA GLU A 800 -18.66 -24.13 8.25
C GLU A 800 -17.97 -24.64 6.99
N SER A 801 -17.00 -23.86 6.50
CA SER A 801 -16.16 -24.24 5.37
C SER A 801 -15.14 -25.30 5.81
N TYR A 802 -15.07 -26.38 5.05
CA TYR A 802 -14.01 -27.39 5.15
C TYR A 802 -12.83 -27.05 4.24
N GLY A 803 -13.02 -26.15 3.28
CA GLY A 803 -12.01 -25.80 2.30
C GLY A 803 -12.54 -24.90 1.20
N GLU A 804 -11.67 -24.04 0.69
CA GLU A 804 -11.94 -23.09 -0.37
C GLU A 804 -10.91 -23.18 -1.49
N CYS A 805 -11.32 -22.86 -2.72
CA CYS A 805 -10.41 -22.74 -3.87
C CYS A 805 -10.87 -21.67 -4.86
N CYS A 806 -10.02 -21.43 -5.87
CA CYS A 806 -10.26 -20.50 -6.97
C CYS A 806 -10.06 -21.21 -8.31
N LEU A 807 -10.99 -21.04 -9.25
CA LEU A 807 -10.95 -21.60 -10.61
C LEU A 807 -10.96 -20.46 -11.63
N ALA A 808 -10.09 -20.51 -12.63
CA ALA A 808 -10.15 -19.61 -13.78
C ALA A 808 -11.24 -20.09 -14.76
N LEU A 809 -12.00 -19.16 -15.34
CA LEU A 809 -13.04 -19.51 -16.31
C LEU A 809 -12.50 -19.75 -17.72
N ARG A 810 -11.37 -19.13 -18.07
CA ARG A 810 -10.83 -19.10 -19.42
C ARG A 810 -10.64 -20.47 -20.07
N PRO A 811 -10.03 -21.49 -19.42
CA PRO A 811 -9.82 -22.79 -20.07
C PRO A 811 -11.14 -23.46 -20.42
N ALA A 812 -12.17 -23.23 -19.61
CA ALA A 812 -13.47 -23.85 -19.75
C ALA A 812 -14.37 -23.17 -20.79
N ILE A 813 -13.94 -22.07 -21.41
CA ILE A 813 -14.72 -21.39 -22.45
C ILE A 813 -14.77 -22.26 -23.71
N GLY A 814 -15.96 -22.73 -24.05
CA GLY A 814 -16.13 -23.63 -25.19
C GLY A 814 -17.42 -24.43 -25.15
N THR A 815 -17.52 -25.36 -26.11
CA THR A 815 -18.67 -26.28 -26.20
C THR A 815 -18.43 -27.60 -25.47
N THR A 816 -17.15 -27.98 -25.33
CA THR A 816 -16.70 -29.18 -24.62
C THR A 816 -16.43 -28.87 -23.16
N ALA A 817 -16.79 -29.80 -22.27
CA ALA A 817 -16.38 -29.70 -20.87
C ALA A 817 -14.88 -29.93 -20.74
N GLN A 818 -14.25 -29.10 -19.92
CA GLN A 818 -12.84 -29.17 -19.58
C GLN A 818 -12.70 -29.64 -18.14
N GLN A 819 -11.70 -30.48 -17.91
CA GLN A 819 -11.37 -30.93 -16.57
C GLN A 819 -10.64 -29.82 -15.82
N PHE A 820 -10.93 -29.69 -14.53
CA PHE A 820 -10.14 -28.90 -13.61
C PHE A 820 -9.75 -29.75 -12.40
N GLU A 821 -8.59 -29.45 -11.81
CA GLU A 821 -8.14 -30.01 -10.54
C GLU A 821 -7.39 -28.92 -9.76
N THR A 822 -7.68 -28.79 -8.47
CA THR A 822 -7.00 -27.83 -7.60
C THR A 822 -7.11 -28.25 -6.12
N PHE A 823 -6.36 -27.57 -5.27
CA PHE A 823 -6.33 -27.80 -3.83
C PHE A 823 -7.38 -26.98 -3.09
N LEU A 824 -7.82 -27.52 -1.96
CA LEU A 824 -8.66 -26.82 -1.00
C LEU A 824 -7.81 -26.31 0.15
N PHE A 825 -8.06 -25.05 0.51
CA PHE A 825 -7.40 -24.39 1.62
C PHE A 825 -8.42 -23.93 2.64
N HIS A 826 -8.11 -24.05 3.91
CA HIS A 826 -8.86 -23.39 4.97
C HIS A 826 -7.86 -22.93 6.02
N ARG A 827 -7.95 -21.66 6.40
CA ARG A 827 -7.13 -21.11 7.50
C ARG A 827 -5.61 -21.31 7.29
N GLY A 828 -5.12 -21.11 6.07
CA GLY A 828 -3.70 -21.22 5.74
C GLY A 828 -3.18 -22.66 5.66
N GLU A 829 -4.05 -23.66 5.80
CA GLU A 829 -3.71 -25.08 5.70
C GLU A 829 -4.37 -25.71 4.47
N GLU A 830 -3.70 -26.70 3.88
CA GLU A 830 -4.29 -27.54 2.83
C GLU A 830 -5.24 -28.56 3.45
N THR A 831 -6.54 -28.41 3.21
CA THR A 831 -7.57 -29.28 3.76
C THR A 831 -8.09 -30.32 2.79
N GLY A 832 -7.63 -30.33 1.54
CA GLY A 832 -8.10 -31.30 0.56
C GLY A 832 -7.81 -30.93 -0.88
N SER A 833 -8.56 -31.54 -1.79
CA SER A 833 -8.53 -31.25 -3.23
C SER A 833 -9.92 -31.37 -3.84
N VAL A 834 -10.10 -30.69 -4.97
CA VAL A 834 -11.32 -30.74 -5.78
C VAL A 834 -10.95 -30.91 -7.23
N ARG A 835 -11.70 -31.77 -7.93
CA ARG A 835 -11.63 -31.92 -9.37
C ARG A 835 -13.02 -32.01 -9.97
N GLY A 836 -13.16 -31.73 -11.24
CA GLY A 836 -14.44 -31.82 -11.91
C GLY A 836 -14.36 -31.46 -13.39
N TRP A 837 -15.53 -31.40 -14.01
CA TRP A 837 -15.67 -31.09 -15.43
C TRP A 837 -16.64 -29.92 -15.58
N MET A 838 -16.18 -28.84 -16.21
CA MET A 838 -16.96 -27.61 -16.39
C MET A 838 -16.87 -27.07 -17.81
N ARG A 839 -17.90 -26.35 -18.26
CA ARG A 839 -17.88 -25.58 -19.51
C ARG A 839 -18.54 -24.22 -19.33
N VAL A 840 -18.03 -23.23 -20.03
CA VAL A 840 -18.61 -21.88 -20.14
C VAL A 840 -19.10 -21.69 -21.56
N ARG A 841 -20.43 -21.72 -21.74
CA ARG A 841 -21.07 -21.55 -23.05
C ARG A 841 -21.31 -20.07 -23.33
N VAL A 842 -20.76 -19.58 -24.44
CA VAL A 842 -20.95 -18.21 -24.94
C VAL A 842 -21.71 -18.24 -26.28
N PRO A 843 -22.71 -17.35 -26.52
CA PRO A 843 -23.43 -17.30 -27.79
C PRO A 843 -22.53 -16.94 -28.99
N ARG A 844 -22.77 -17.59 -30.14
CA ARG A 844 -21.91 -17.54 -31.35
C ARG A 844 -21.73 -16.16 -32.00
N GLY A 845 -22.51 -15.14 -31.62
CA GLY A 845 -22.44 -13.79 -32.18
C GLY A 845 -21.51 -12.82 -31.42
N ARG A 846 -20.95 -13.22 -30.27
CA ARG A 846 -20.12 -12.35 -29.39
C ARG A 846 -18.67 -12.80 -29.27
N CYS A 847 -18.21 -13.63 -30.21
CA CYS A 847 -16.84 -14.13 -30.28
C CYS A 847 -15.86 -13.11 -30.91
N GLY A 848 -15.81 -11.90 -30.38
CA GLY A 848 -14.66 -11.02 -30.63
C GLY A 848 -13.51 -11.47 -29.73
N THR A 849 -12.39 -11.89 -30.32
CA THR A 849 -11.13 -12.12 -29.61
C THR A 849 -10.25 -10.90 -29.82
N ARG A 850 -9.92 -10.19 -28.73
CA ARG A 850 -8.73 -9.33 -28.69
C ARG A 850 -7.59 -10.20 -28.17
N GLU A 851 -6.52 -10.33 -28.94
CA GLU A 851 -5.27 -10.92 -28.47
C GLU A 851 -4.69 -10.00 -27.39
N ARG A 852 -4.39 -10.54 -26.21
CA ARG A 852 -3.79 -9.71 -25.14
C ARG A 852 -2.36 -9.35 -25.55
N LEU A 853 -1.92 -8.12 -25.33
CA LEU A 853 -0.60 -7.65 -25.81
C LEU A 853 0.58 -8.48 -25.27
N TYR A 854 0.41 -9.13 -24.12
CA TYR A 854 1.41 -10.02 -23.52
C TYR A 854 1.33 -11.47 -24.01
N GLU A 855 0.26 -11.88 -24.66
CA GLU A 855 0.20 -13.18 -25.35
C GLU A 855 1.04 -13.16 -26.65
N TRP A 856 1.41 -11.96 -27.14
CA TRP A 856 2.35 -11.75 -28.26
C TRP A 856 3.83 -11.82 -27.84
N ILE A 857 4.12 -11.62 -26.55
CA ILE A 857 5.48 -11.57 -26.01
C ILE A 857 5.74 -12.92 -25.33
N SER A 858 6.09 -13.92 -26.14
CA SER A 858 6.68 -15.15 -25.63
C SER A 858 8.15 -14.92 -25.37
N PHE A 859 8.60 -15.13 -24.14
CA PHE A 859 10.03 -15.30 -23.87
C PHE A 859 10.36 -16.71 -24.32
N GLU A 860 11.19 -16.85 -25.35
CA GLU A 860 11.87 -18.12 -25.61
C GLU A 860 12.71 -18.40 -24.35
N GLU A 861 12.43 -19.49 -23.65
CA GLU A 861 13.43 -20.08 -22.77
C GLU A 861 14.64 -20.35 -23.68
N GLU A 862 15.81 -19.81 -23.35
CA GLU A 862 17.04 -20.07 -24.09
C GLU A 862 17.29 -21.58 -24.12
N GLU A 863 16.79 -22.27 -25.15
CA GLU A 863 17.25 -23.59 -25.51
C GLU A 863 18.73 -23.43 -25.89
N GLU A 864 19.62 -24.09 -25.13
CA GLU A 864 21.03 -24.18 -25.50
C GLU A 864 21.12 -24.72 -26.93
N ASP A 865 21.49 -23.85 -27.87
CA ASP A 865 21.71 -24.14 -29.28
C ASP A 865 22.60 -25.38 -29.46
N ALA A 866 21.99 -26.50 -29.87
CA ALA A 866 22.69 -27.63 -30.44
C ALA A 866 22.53 -27.58 -31.98
N GLU A 867 23.33 -26.72 -32.64
CA GLU A 867 23.40 -26.69 -34.09
C GLU A 867 24.02 -27.98 -34.66
N LEU A 868 23.29 -28.51 -35.66
CA LEU A 868 23.62 -29.62 -36.54
C LEU A 868 24.83 -29.28 -37.43
N ALA A 869 25.86 -30.13 -37.43
CA ALA A 869 26.79 -30.24 -38.55
C ALA A 869 26.97 -31.72 -38.95
N ALA A 870 26.72 -31.99 -40.22
CA ALA A 870 26.76 -33.31 -40.85
C ALA A 870 28.16 -33.76 -41.27
N GLU A 871 28.26 -35.08 -41.47
CA GLU A 871 29.26 -35.89 -42.20
C GLU A 871 30.48 -36.47 -41.43
N ALA A 872 30.61 -37.80 -41.58
CA ALA A 872 31.58 -38.71 -40.96
C ALA A 872 32.87 -38.86 -41.82
N PRO A 873 33.98 -39.46 -41.30
CA PRO A 873 34.08 -40.93 -41.19
C PRO A 873 34.90 -41.53 -40.00
N VAL A 874 34.39 -42.64 -39.47
CA VAL A 874 35.04 -43.91 -39.00
C VAL A 874 36.39 -43.89 -38.25
N CYS A 875 36.42 -44.29 -36.95
CA CYS A 875 37.01 -45.53 -36.36
C CYS A 875 36.94 -45.54 -34.79
N PRO A 876 37.27 -46.62 -34.04
CA PRO A 876 36.37 -47.34 -33.14
C PRO A 876 36.45 -46.99 -31.63
N LYS A 877 35.36 -47.31 -30.91
CA LYS A 877 35.13 -47.11 -29.46
C LYS A 877 36.14 -47.83 -28.54
N PRO A 878 36.52 -47.25 -27.39
CA PRO A 878 36.85 -47.98 -26.16
C PRO A 878 35.63 -48.11 -25.21
N PRO A 879 35.64 -49.05 -24.25
CA PRO A 879 34.50 -49.40 -23.39
C PRO A 879 34.27 -48.38 -22.25
N PRO A 880 33.10 -48.40 -21.57
CA PRO A 880 32.65 -47.28 -20.74
C PRO A 880 33.37 -47.26 -19.39
N GLN A 881 34.00 -46.13 -19.05
CA GLN A 881 34.34 -45.81 -17.66
C GLN A 881 33.15 -45.08 -17.01
N ARG A 882 32.64 -45.70 -15.94
CA ARG A 882 31.65 -45.14 -15.03
C ARG A 882 32.14 -43.81 -14.47
N LEU A 883 31.43 -42.72 -14.80
CA LEU A 883 31.52 -41.45 -14.09
C LEU A 883 30.17 -41.14 -13.44
N ARG A 884 30.29 -40.67 -12.20
CA ARG A 884 29.26 -40.52 -11.19
C ARG A 884 28.21 -39.50 -11.63
N SER A 885 26.96 -39.80 -11.25
CA SER A 885 25.77 -38.96 -11.34
C SER A 885 26.04 -37.50 -10.94
N ARG A 886 25.83 -36.58 -11.88
CA ARG A 886 25.50 -35.18 -11.59
C ARG A 886 24.09 -35.10 -10.97
N PRO A 887 23.82 -34.16 -10.06
CA PRO A 887 22.47 -33.88 -9.58
C PRO A 887 21.61 -33.33 -10.72
N ARG A 888 20.33 -33.73 -10.72
CA ARG A 888 19.32 -33.33 -11.70
C ARG A 888 19.14 -31.81 -11.74
N SER A 889 19.03 -31.32 -12.97
CA SER A 889 18.46 -30.04 -13.35
C SER A 889 17.03 -29.88 -12.79
N LEU A 890 16.63 -28.61 -12.68
CA LEU A 890 15.33 -28.10 -12.24
C LEU A 890 14.16 -28.93 -12.82
N PRO A 891 13.11 -29.23 -12.03
CA PRO A 891 11.90 -29.79 -12.58
C PRO A 891 11.15 -28.73 -13.40
N GLU A 892 10.78 -29.08 -14.63
CA GLU A 892 9.68 -28.45 -15.37
C GLU A 892 8.45 -28.27 -14.46
N PRO A 893 7.59 -27.26 -14.71
CA PRO A 893 6.39 -27.04 -13.91
C PRO A 893 5.48 -28.27 -14.01
N ALA A 894 5.47 -29.09 -12.95
CA ALA A 894 4.63 -30.26 -12.84
C ALA A 894 3.15 -29.88 -12.99
N THR A 895 2.60 -30.14 -14.17
CA THR A 895 1.16 -30.17 -14.43
C THR A 895 0.51 -31.47 -13.93
N ASP A 896 1.31 -32.45 -13.48
CA ASP A 896 0.83 -33.76 -13.03
C ASP A 896 1.07 -34.01 -11.52
N TYR A 897 0.64 -33.08 -10.66
CA TYR A 897 0.43 -33.42 -9.24
C TYR A 897 -1.06 -33.71 -9.01
N THR A 898 -1.44 -34.98 -9.11
CA THR A 898 -2.71 -35.48 -8.57
C THR A 898 -2.54 -35.68 -7.06
N ASN A 899 -3.51 -35.23 -6.24
CA ASN A 899 -3.42 -35.43 -4.79
C ASN A 899 -3.22 -36.93 -4.46
N PRO A 900 -2.21 -37.34 -3.67
CA PRO A 900 -1.95 -38.73 -3.26
C PRO A 900 -3.20 -39.46 -2.77
N ALA A 901 -4.14 -38.74 -2.14
CA ALA A 901 -5.39 -39.31 -1.70
C ALA A 901 -6.27 -39.86 -2.85
N TYR A 902 -6.25 -39.26 -4.05
CA TYR A 902 -6.95 -39.82 -5.21
C TYR A 902 -6.37 -41.19 -5.58
N PHE A 903 -5.04 -41.33 -5.62
CA PHE A 903 -4.39 -42.62 -5.89
C PHE A 903 -4.75 -43.68 -4.85
N ILE A 904 -4.78 -43.32 -3.56
CA ILE A 904 -5.19 -44.25 -2.50
C ILE A 904 -6.67 -44.65 -2.64
N PHE A 905 -7.57 -43.72 -3.01
CA PHE A 905 -8.98 -44.04 -3.23
C PHE A 905 -9.23 -44.81 -4.54
N GLU A 906 -8.37 -44.66 -5.54
CA GLU A 906 -8.51 -45.29 -6.87
C GLU A 906 -7.73 -46.61 -6.99
N GLY A 907 -6.90 -46.95 -6.01
CA GLY A 907 -6.16 -48.20 -5.97
C GLY A 907 -5.03 -48.28 -7.00
N VAL A 908 -4.49 -47.13 -7.43
CA VAL A 908 -3.36 -47.06 -8.36
C VAL A 908 -2.10 -46.69 -7.56
N PRO A 909 -1.00 -47.46 -7.68
CA PRO A 909 0.18 -47.35 -6.80
C PRO A 909 0.99 -46.06 -6.94
#